data_AF-A0A3M7MME7-F1
#
_entry.id   AF-A0A3M7MME7-F1
#
_cell.length_a   1.000
_cell.length_b   1.000
_cell.length_c   1.000
_cell.angle_alpha   90.00
_cell.angle_beta   90.00
_cell.angle_gamma   90.00
#
_symmetry.space_group_name_H-M   'P 1'
#
loop_
_entity.id
_entity.type
_entity.pdbx_description
1 polymer ?
#
loop_
_entity_poly.entity_id
_entity_poly.type
_entity_poly.pdbx_seq_one_letter_code
_entity_poly.pdbx_strand_id
1 'polypeptide(L)'
;MIPGLDNQHDQHNLGIQFLAWAVLAGILLYHGIYRGKIDVLYRWLRLRPSYPASIAAPPSRYVAPQKKPETVSPPGKEYASIFPPSRRQTLNGYESLSDKELSGNLIGFEEDFRHCEPSKYVASGFSVAEIKQLGDFPDYSKLSGIPPPEAYRQFDIDKALPRPYRPFRWSYHQTMSLIKMEPDWWLELENTYRPRIAQRKQLYEQYGESVLQYLPGSELACKELMEMCMQFLCTRYPHYFSLADDKKTFENKILGSTEDITSKHPLLVLLDHVPEDFAIMLRNPETGYYQFRAGVICSAIGWNLGAKINQQLHEIHAPVPHYKEKMQFSMDRFFAKMPTDKAIQRGSWGLEVDQPLYVPPGDPHDLDRGCQSAELTAARCHLRVDWQTLRRLPLSASVVFNFKAVFTPIEEFRDEPYIPSLILKVLNEGNEALIKYKNTWHVEHVVKPLLEQYKREQIESGIVPENWDVHTLDENWAAPNLPRVRRNAAEALRAKEFEPRLQKELSRLDPSVPFNPEVRYLHHTWAQTFFSRPEFFFQPSTVPELQKIVTLGRRLGKRICVTGFGHSPSDLSLTSQWLVNLDKLSRVLEWDVGGKPGLVRFEAGRSLGNLNESLAEKGYTLPNLGSINVQSVAGAISTGTHGSSLKHGLLSNSITALKILLSNSKVVDCSAEKNASLFRAALLSLGSLGIIVELTFQAVPDFNIKWSQSLWTLDHILDTWDTDLWTQQEYTRVWWLPYLSRAVIWRGGHTSEPLREPKRSFYGGIVGFSLYHNLLYLAQYIPSALPWIEWLIFGMQYGFTPGAHSLSAVQPARQGLLMDCLYSQFVNEWALPLSRGPEAIRRLSAWIHGDEATARIPLPSSGVWVHCPIEVRVSDNSTSNLNNPSGVRPYLAPTVDTEPTLYLNATLYRPYGRDPPCRARYFEAFEWLMRDMGGRPHWAKNFVSVARPEFEAMYGTDMAEFVRVRDEADPQGLFVGEWHHRNLPISDAVGFEAEEGVRRLGTGGDGLLWTGRSCGNRVIKIETADGGQDQDDDEDGKQKLPSPPLTSTSEESFDYMAKGEASVMVKEDGSGGGYYERQSGYFELTLLCIALDVRI
;
A
#
# COMPACT_ATOMS: atom_id res chain seq x y z
N MET A 1 -20.04 -3.92 -36.53
CA MET A 1 -21.09 -4.90 -36.16
C MET A 1 -20.42 -6.10 -35.52
N ILE A 2 -21.07 -6.78 -34.57
CA ILE A 2 -20.51 -8.02 -34.00
C ILE A 2 -20.61 -9.12 -35.07
N PRO A 3 -19.52 -9.83 -35.42
CA PRO A 3 -19.58 -10.87 -36.45
C PRO A 3 -20.58 -11.97 -36.09
N GLY A 4 -21.57 -12.21 -36.96
CA GLY A 4 -22.53 -13.32 -36.84
C GLY A 4 -23.95 -12.99 -36.36
N LEU A 5 -24.35 -11.72 -36.23
CA LEU A 5 -25.73 -11.33 -35.86
C LEU A 5 -26.27 -10.22 -36.79
N ASP A 6 -26.98 -10.61 -37.86
CA ASP A 6 -27.44 -9.70 -38.92
C ASP A 6 -28.70 -8.86 -38.58
N ASN A 7 -29.34 -9.07 -37.43
CA ASN A 7 -30.64 -8.47 -37.13
C ASN A 7 -30.66 -7.68 -35.81
N GLN A 8 -31.15 -6.43 -35.84
CA GLN A 8 -31.20 -5.55 -34.66
C GLN A 8 -32.05 -6.15 -33.53
N HIS A 9 -33.09 -6.93 -33.86
CA HIS A 9 -34.00 -7.52 -32.88
C HIS A 9 -33.33 -8.65 -32.07
N ASP A 10 -32.50 -9.46 -32.72
CA ASP A 10 -31.77 -10.56 -32.07
C ASP A 10 -30.61 -10.03 -31.23
N GLN A 11 -29.91 -8.99 -31.70
CA GLN A 11 -28.91 -8.27 -30.89
C GLN A 11 -29.54 -7.63 -29.64
N HIS A 12 -30.78 -7.13 -29.73
CA HIS A 12 -31.49 -6.56 -28.58
C HIS A 12 -31.88 -7.64 -27.55
N ASN A 13 -32.40 -8.79 -27.99
CA ASN A 13 -32.80 -9.88 -27.10
C ASN A 13 -31.60 -10.60 -26.46
N LEU A 14 -30.54 -10.92 -27.22
CA LEU A 14 -29.29 -11.41 -26.63
C LEU A 14 -28.63 -10.35 -25.75
N GLY A 15 -28.69 -9.08 -26.13
CA GLY A 15 -28.20 -7.95 -25.34
C GLY A 15 -28.86 -7.88 -23.96
N ILE A 16 -30.18 -8.08 -23.86
CA ILE A 16 -30.91 -8.15 -22.59
C ILE A 16 -30.52 -9.40 -21.77
N GLN A 17 -30.37 -10.56 -22.40
CA GLN A 17 -29.94 -11.77 -21.70
C GLN A 17 -28.50 -11.64 -21.17
N PHE A 18 -27.58 -11.09 -21.98
CA PHE A 18 -26.23 -10.76 -21.54
C PHE A 18 -26.25 -9.69 -20.44
N LEU A 19 -27.13 -8.69 -20.51
CA LEU A 19 -27.34 -7.70 -19.43
C LEU A 19 -27.66 -8.40 -18.11
N ALA A 20 -28.64 -9.31 -18.13
CA ALA A 20 -29.08 -10.05 -16.95
C ALA A 20 -27.95 -10.93 -16.39
N TRP A 21 -27.23 -11.66 -17.24
CA TRP A 21 -26.10 -12.51 -16.83
C TRP A 21 -24.87 -11.72 -16.38
N ALA A 22 -24.52 -10.61 -17.02
CA ALA A 22 -23.40 -9.76 -16.65
C ALA A 22 -23.69 -8.99 -15.36
N VAL A 23 -24.94 -8.57 -15.13
CA VAL A 23 -25.38 -8.00 -13.85
C VAL A 23 -25.42 -9.08 -12.76
N LEU A 24 -25.93 -10.29 -13.03
CA LEU A 24 -25.85 -11.39 -12.05
C LEU A 24 -24.40 -11.75 -11.72
N ALA A 25 -23.54 -11.95 -12.72
CA ALA A 25 -22.14 -12.27 -12.54
C ALA A 25 -21.41 -11.14 -11.80
N GLY A 26 -21.64 -9.88 -12.19
CA GLY A 26 -21.13 -8.70 -11.49
C GLY A 26 -21.58 -8.63 -10.03
N ILE A 27 -22.86 -8.92 -9.74
CA ILE A 27 -23.39 -8.98 -8.37
C ILE A 27 -22.82 -10.18 -7.59
N LEU A 28 -22.67 -11.35 -8.21
CA LEU A 28 -22.13 -12.56 -7.60
C LEU A 28 -20.63 -12.45 -7.33
N LEU A 29 -19.86 -11.82 -8.20
CA LEU A 29 -18.45 -11.48 -8.00
C LEU A 29 -18.28 -10.31 -7.05
N TYR A 30 -19.18 -9.34 -7.03
CA TYR A 30 -19.24 -8.36 -5.94
C TYR A 30 -19.47 -9.09 -4.61
N HIS A 31 -20.44 -9.99 -4.51
CA HIS A 31 -20.67 -10.76 -3.28
C HIS A 31 -19.59 -11.83 -3.00
N GLY A 32 -18.79 -12.24 -3.99
CA GLY A 32 -17.71 -13.23 -3.84
C GLY A 32 -16.34 -12.60 -3.52
N ILE A 33 -15.99 -11.50 -4.18
CA ILE A 33 -14.72 -10.76 -4.02
C ILE A 33 -14.86 -9.66 -2.97
N TYR A 34 -15.92 -8.83 -3.03
CA TYR A 34 -16.11 -7.72 -2.07
C TYR A 34 -16.61 -8.16 -0.69
N ARG A 35 -16.99 -9.43 -0.48
CA ARG A 35 -17.12 -9.98 0.88
C ARG A 35 -15.81 -10.03 1.67
N GLY A 36 -14.67 -9.70 1.06
CA GLY A 36 -13.36 -9.57 1.73
C GLY A 36 -12.63 -8.23 1.55
N LYS A 37 -13.20 -7.21 0.88
CA LYS A 37 -12.49 -5.93 0.56
C LYS A 37 -13.42 -4.70 0.54
N ILE A 38 -14.02 -4.37 1.67
CA ILE A 38 -14.90 -3.18 1.80
C ILE A 38 -14.12 -1.85 1.84
N ASP A 39 -12.83 -1.87 2.20
CA ASP A 39 -12.03 -0.68 2.49
C ASP A 39 -11.74 0.21 1.26
N VAL A 40 -11.75 -0.37 0.05
CA VAL A 40 -11.57 0.36 -1.22
C VAL A 40 -12.71 1.38 -1.43
N LEU A 41 -13.90 1.10 -0.89
CA LEU A 41 -15.05 2.00 -1.01
C LEU A 41 -14.94 3.22 -0.09
N TYR A 42 -14.38 3.05 1.11
CA TYR A 42 -14.24 4.11 2.09
C TYR A 42 -13.11 5.10 1.74
N ARG A 43 -12.02 4.64 1.09
CA ARG A 43 -10.96 5.53 0.59
C ARG A 43 -11.42 6.53 -0.47
N TRP A 44 -12.46 6.19 -1.25
CA TRP A 44 -12.95 7.06 -2.34
C TRP A 44 -14.04 8.06 -1.91
N LEU A 45 -14.59 7.93 -0.68
CA LEU A 45 -15.69 8.78 -0.19
C LEU A 45 -15.23 10.03 0.59
N ARG A 46 -13.93 10.20 0.87
CA ARG A 46 -13.38 11.44 1.46
C ARG A 46 -13.14 12.54 0.41
N LEU A 47 -14.20 12.97 -0.27
CA LEU A 47 -14.24 14.33 -0.84
C LEU A 47 -14.31 15.32 0.33
N ARG A 48 -13.39 16.29 0.38
CA ARG A 48 -13.42 17.36 1.39
C ARG A 48 -14.74 18.15 1.24
N PRO A 49 -15.52 18.37 2.32
CA PRO A 49 -16.65 19.28 2.25
C PRO A 49 -16.14 20.74 2.20
N SER A 50 -16.36 21.41 1.08
CA SER A 50 -16.21 22.86 0.98
C SER A 50 -17.24 23.54 1.87
N TYR A 51 -16.81 24.35 2.83
CA TYR A 51 -17.72 25.18 3.64
C TYR A 51 -18.24 26.38 2.83
N PRO A 52 -19.56 26.60 2.77
CA PRO A 52 -20.15 27.92 2.76
C PRO A 52 -20.56 28.31 4.19
N ALA A 53 -20.25 29.53 4.62
CA ALA A 53 -20.69 30.04 5.91
C ALA A 53 -22.14 30.55 5.83
N SER A 54 -23.05 30.00 6.65
CA SER A 54 -24.23 30.75 7.14
C SER A 54 -24.77 30.17 8.45
N ILE A 55 -25.53 30.99 9.18
CA ILE A 55 -25.90 30.80 10.58
C ILE A 55 -27.33 30.25 10.70
N ALA A 56 -27.52 29.11 11.38
CA ALA A 56 -28.79 28.72 11.99
C ALA A 56 -28.60 27.64 13.08
N ALA A 57 -29.31 27.76 14.21
CA ALA A 57 -29.26 26.80 15.31
C ALA A 57 -30.06 25.51 15.01
N PRO A 58 -29.69 24.35 15.57
CA PRO A 58 -30.40 23.09 15.33
C PRO A 58 -31.75 23.02 16.11
N PRO A 59 -32.85 22.56 15.47
CA PRO A 59 -34.11 22.33 16.16
C PRO A 59 -34.07 21.03 16.99
N SER A 60 -34.81 21.01 18.10
CA SER A 60 -34.82 19.89 19.05
C SER A 60 -35.76 18.75 18.66
N ARG A 61 -35.44 17.54 19.19
CA ARG A 61 -36.31 16.36 19.38
C ARG A 61 -36.77 15.62 18.12
N TYR A 62 -36.27 14.38 17.99
CA TYR A 62 -37.02 13.27 17.41
C TYR A 62 -37.27 12.20 18.48
N VAL A 63 -38.48 11.64 18.48
CA VAL A 63 -38.99 10.68 19.47
C VAL A 63 -38.65 9.26 19.05
N ALA A 64 -38.13 8.45 19.98
CA ALA A 64 -37.82 7.04 19.72
C ALA A 64 -39.11 6.18 19.60
N PRO A 65 -39.17 5.19 18.68
CA PRO A 65 -40.31 4.27 18.61
C PRO A 65 -40.32 3.31 19.80
N GLN A 66 -41.51 3.04 20.36
CA GLN A 66 -41.66 2.09 21.47
C GLN A 66 -41.45 0.64 20.99
N LYS A 67 -40.66 -0.15 21.73
CA LYS A 67 -40.53 -1.60 21.54
C LYS A 67 -41.82 -2.33 21.94
N LYS A 68 -42.16 -3.39 21.21
CA LYS A 68 -43.10 -4.43 21.68
C LYS A 68 -42.43 -5.29 22.78
N PRO A 69 -43.19 -5.84 23.73
CA PRO A 69 -42.64 -6.73 24.75
C PRO A 69 -42.30 -8.12 24.17
N GLU A 70 -41.13 -8.64 24.53
CA GLU A 70 -40.69 -10.00 24.19
C GLU A 70 -41.19 -11.00 25.24
N THR A 71 -41.64 -12.17 24.77
CA THR A 71 -42.05 -13.29 25.61
C THR A 71 -40.83 -14.08 26.08
N VAL A 72 -40.59 -14.10 27.39
CA VAL A 72 -39.46 -14.80 28.00
C VAL A 72 -39.74 -16.31 28.10
N SER A 73 -38.89 -17.12 27.46
CA SER A 73 -38.80 -18.57 27.71
C SER A 73 -37.76 -18.86 28.80
N PRO A 74 -37.89 -19.94 29.59
CA PRO A 74 -36.96 -20.22 30.68
C PRO A 74 -35.54 -20.58 30.17
N PRO A 75 -34.48 -20.16 30.89
CA PRO A 75 -33.11 -20.38 30.46
C PRO A 75 -32.73 -21.86 30.48
N GLY A 76 -32.01 -22.33 29.44
CA GLY A 76 -31.40 -23.66 29.38
C GLY A 76 -31.85 -24.58 28.23
N LYS A 77 -33.03 -24.37 27.63
CA LYS A 77 -33.52 -25.21 26.51
C LYS A 77 -33.24 -24.68 25.10
N GLU A 78 -32.65 -23.49 24.98
CA GLU A 78 -32.55 -22.77 23.69
C GLU A 78 -31.43 -23.30 22.76
N TYR A 79 -30.39 -23.93 23.31
CA TYR A 79 -29.22 -24.40 22.54
C TYR A 79 -28.98 -25.92 22.60
N ALA A 80 -29.65 -26.65 23.49
CA ALA A 80 -29.47 -28.10 23.67
C ALA A 80 -29.70 -28.92 22.38
N SER A 81 -30.65 -28.51 21.53
CA SER A 81 -30.94 -29.12 20.23
C SER A 81 -30.16 -28.51 19.05
N ILE A 82 -29.30 -27.52 19.29
CA ILE A 82 -28.51 -26.87 18.24
C ILE A 82 -27.11 -27.51 18.18
N PHE A 83 -26.84 -28.20 17.08
CA PHE A 83 -25.54 -28.83 16.82
C PHE A 83 -24.64 -27.94 15.94
N PRO A 84 -23.32 -28.02 16.12
CA PRO A 84 -22.37 -27.33 15.25
C PRO A 84 -22.40 -27.94 13.83
N PRO A 85 -22.15 -27.15 12.77
CA PRO A 85 -22.18 -27.67 11.40
C PRO A 85 -21.18 -28.80 11.17
N SER A 86 -21.69 -30.01 10.89
CA SER A 86 -20.86 -31.17 10.57
C SER A 86 -20.28 -31.08 9.15
N ARG A 87 -19.05 -31.58 8.98
CA ARG A 87 -18.43 -31.81 7.67
C ARG A 87 -18.22 -33.28 7.36
N ARG A 88 -18.79 -34.24 8.11
CA ARG A 88 -18.54 -35.69 7.89
C ARG A 88 -18.72 -36.14 6.43
N GLN A 89 -19.70 -35.57 5.73
CA GLN A 89 -19.96 -35.77 4.30
C GLN A 89 -18.83 -35.39 3.32
N THR A 90 -17.77 -34.69 3.76
CA THR A 90 -16.60 -34.44 2.90
C THR A 90 -15.66 -35.65 2.82
N LEU A 91 -15.80 -36.61 3.73
CA LEU A 91 -15.13 -37.90 3.66
C LEU A 91 -15.95 -38.90 2.84
N ASN A 92 -15.29 -39.62 1.93
CA ASN A 92 -15.96 -40.63 1.11
C ASN A 92 -16.49 -41.76 2.01
N GLY A 93 -17.78 -42.08 1.90
CA GLY A 93 -18.43 -43.15 2.67
C GLY A 93 -19.15 -42.72 3.95
N TYR A 94 -19.25 -41.42 4.25
CA TYR A 94 -19.91 -40.91 5.45
C TYR A 94 -21.15 -40.06 5.09
N GLU A 95 -22.34 -40.53 5.45
CA GLU A 95 -23.61 -39.81 5.16
C GLU A 95 -23.92 -38.71 6.19
N SER A 96 -24.89 -37.84 5.88
CA SER A 96 -25.38 -36.81 6.80
C SER A 96 -26.40 -37.36 7.82
N LEU A 97 -26.15 -37.14 9.12
CA LEU A 97 -27.11 -37.47 10.18
C LEU A 97 -28.05 -36.30 10.48
N SER A 98 -29.25 -36.59 10.98
CA SER A 98 -30.15 -35.58 11.54
C SER A 98 -29.81 -35.27 13.01
N ASP A 99 -30.11 -34.04 13.44
CA ASP A 99 -29.96 -33.59 14.83
C ASP A 99 -30.73 -34.48 15.84
N LYS A 100 -31.77 -35.18 15.38
CA LYS A 100 -32.60 -36.09 16.19
C LYS A 100 -31.94 -37.46 16.41
N GLU A 101 -31.21 -37.96 15.42
CA GLU A 101 -30.40 -39.18 15.57
C GLU A 101 -29.18 -38.89 16.45
N LEU A 102 -28.57 -37.72 16.26
CA LEU A 102 -27.39 -37.29 17.01
C LEU A 102 -27.69 -37.09 18.51
N SER A 103 -28.77 -36.38 18.84
CA SER A 103 -29.16 -36.09 20.24
C SER A 103 -29.56 -37.32 21.07
N GLY A 104 -29.93 -38.43 20.45
CA GLY A 104 -30.34 -39.65 21.14
C GLY A 104 -29.20 -40.50 21.71
N ASN A 105 -27.96 -40.33 21.25
CA ASN A 105 -26.83 -41.19 21.64
C ASN A 105 -25.48 -40.45 21.68
N LEU A 106 -25.44 -39.29 22.34
CA LEU A 106 -24.20 -38.54 22.55
C LEU A 106 -23.29 -39.19 23.61
N ILE A 107 -21.99 -38.98 23.47
CA ILE A 107 -21.02 -39.15 24.57
C ILE A 107 -21.36 -38.17 25.71
N GLY A 108 -21.29 -38.67 26.95
CA GLY A 108 -21.52 -37.88 28.16
C GLY A 108 -20.43 -36.82 28.38
N PHE A 109 -20.74 -35.76 29.14
CA PHE A 109 -19.86 -34.59 29.25
C PHE A 109 -18.48 -34.88 29.85
N GLU A 110 -18.40 -35.92 30.68
CA GLU A 110 -17.19 -36.36 31.38
C GLU A 110 -16.71 -37.75 30.93
N GLU A 111 -17.33 -38.30 29.87
CA GLU A 111 -16.99 -39.63 29.33
C GLU A 111 -15.80 -39.56 28.37
N ASP A 112 -14.76 -40.35 28.64
CA ASP A 112 -13.62 -40.52 27.75
C ASP A 112 -14.00 -41.36 26.51
N PHE A 113 -13.87 -40.76 25.32
CA PHE A 113 -14.18 -41.39 24.03
C PHE A 113 -13.44 -42.72 23.79
N ARG A 114 -12.29 -42.94 24.43
CA ARG A 114 -11.51 -44.19 24.34
C ARG A 114 -12.29 -45.36 24.92
N HIS A 115 -13.01 -45.13 26.01
CA HIS A 115 -13.74 -46.14 26.78
C HIS A 115 -15.25 -46.20 26.44
N CYS A 116 -15.76 -45.24 25.65
CA CYS A 116 -17.15 -45.21 25.21
C CYS A 116 -17.53 -46.37 24.27
N GLU A 117 -18.83 -46.72 24.27
CA GLU A 117 -19.41 -47.64 23.30
C GLU A 117 -19.21 -47.15 21.86
N PRO A 118 -18.88 -48.04 20.89
CA PRO A 118 -18.63 -47.65 19.50
C PRO A 118 -19.80 -46.94 18.80
N SER A 119 -21.03 -47.14 19.29
CA SER A 119 -22.29 -46.59 18.77
C SER A 119 -22.54 -45.12 19.15
N LYS A 120 -21.88 -44.59 20.20
CA LYS A 120 -22.07 -43.21 20.67
C LYS A 120 -21.46 -42.20 19.71
N TYR A 121 -22.01 -40.99 19.71
CA TYR A 121 -21.61 -39.88 18.85
C TYR A 121 -21.01 -38.69 19.62
N VAL A 122 -20.05 -38.01 19.00
CA VAL A 122 -19.59 -36.67 19.42
C VAL A 122 -20.43 -35.59 18.73
N ALA A 123 -20.44 -34.37 19.28
CA ALA A 123 -21.29 -33.26 18.80
C ALA A 123 -21.03 -32.80 17.34
N SER A 124 -19.93 -33.23 16.72
CA SER A 124 -19.65 -33.03 15.28
C SER A 124 -20.37 -34.03 14.36
N GLY A 125 -21.04 -35.03 14.93
CA GLY A 125 -21.75 -36.07 14.21
C GLY A 125 -20.93 -37.32 13.87
N PHE A 126 -19.66 -37.44 14.28
CA PHE A 126 -18.90 -38.70 14.16
C PHE A 126 -19.21 -39.66 15.32
N SER A 127 -19.22 -40.97 15.06
CA SER A 127 -19.30 -42.00 16.10
C SER A 127 -17.94 -42.37 16.67
N VAL A 128 -17.92 -42.99 17.85
CA VAL A 128 -16.70 -43.52 18.49
C VAL A 128 -16.03 -44.58 17.60
N ALA A 129 -16.81 -45.40 16.89
CA ALA A 129 -16.29 -46.35 15.90
C ALA A 129 -15.52 -45.65 14.77
N GLU A 130 -16.12 -44.60 14.18
CA GLU A 130 -15.54 -43.84 13.08
C GLU A 130 -14.28 -43.08 13.51
N ILE A 131 -14.27 -42.49 14.72
CA ILE A 131 -13.07 -41.85 15.29
C ILE A 131 -11.93 -42.86 15.46
N LYS A 132 -12.24 -44.06 16.00
CA LYS A 132 -11.25 -45.15 16.15
C LYS A 132 -10.77 -45.67 14.79
N GLN A 133 -11.59 -45.62 13.75
CA GLN A 133 -11.21 -45.99 12.38
C GLN A 133 -10.33 -44.93 11.68
N LEU A 134 -10.57 -43.64 11.94
CA LEU A 134 -9.74 -42.53 11.41
C LEU A 134 -8.30 -42.56 11.99
N GLY A 135 -8.14 -43.07 13.21
CA GLY A 135 -6.85 -43.26 13.86
C GLY A 135 -6.16 -41.94 14.26
N ASP A 136 -4.84 -42.01 14.40
CA ASP A 136 -4.00 -40.86 14.74
C ASP A 136 -3.58 -40.11 13.49
N PHE A 137 -3.54 -38.78 13.55
CA PHE A 137 -3.22 -37.89 12.44
C PHE A 137 -4.03 -38.16 11.16
N PRO A 138 -5.37 -38.04 11.20
CA PRO A 138 -6.21 -37.97 9.99
C PRO A 138 -5.95 -36.67 9.19
N ASP A 139 -6.54 -36.58 8.01
CA ASP A 139 -6.50 -35.37 7.17
C ASP A 139 -7.39 -34.26 7.78
N TYR A 140 -6.83 -33.54 8.75
CA TYR A 140 -7.48 -32.42 9.41
C TYR A 140 -7.77 -31.23 8.49
N SER A 141 -7.07 -31.12 7.36
CA SER A 141 -7.36 -30.07 6.37
C SER A 141 -8.67 -30.36 5.64
N LYS A 142 -8.87 -31.60 5.18
CA LYS A 142 -10.12 -32.06 4.55
C LYS A 142 -11.30 -32.10 5.53
N LEU A 143 -11.05 -32.51 6.77
CA LEU A 143 -12.04 -32.53 7.86
C LEU A 143 -12.50 -31.11 8.25
N SER A 144 -11.57 -30.18 8.47
CA SER A 144 -11.91 -28.80 8.85
C SER A 144 -12.47 -27.99 7.68
N GLY A 145 -12.03 -28.26 6.45
CA GLY A 145 -12.27 -27.42 5.27
C GLY A 145 -11.29 -26.26 5.14
N ILE A 146 -10.24 -26.21 5.98
CA ILE A 146 -9.14 -25.25 5.90
C ILE A 146 -7.99 -25.93 5.13
N PRO A 147 -7.43 -25.32 4.07
CA PRO A 147 -6.31 -25.92 3.34
C PRO A 147 -5.06 -26.06 4.24
N PRO A 148 -4.17 -27.01 3.95
CA PRO A 148 -2.88 -27.10 4.63
C PRO A 148 -2.06 -25.82 4.33
N PRO A 149 -1.18 -25.39 5.26
CA PRO A 149 -0.37 -24.20 5.07
C PRO A 149 0.70 -24.40 3.99
N GLU A 150 1.11 -23.34 3.31
CA GLU A 150 2.25 -23.38 2.38
C GLU A 150 3.58 -23.57 3.14
N ALA A 151 4.48 -24.41 2.61
CA ALA A 151 5.77 -24.69 3.24
C ALA A 151 6.73 -23.50 3.15
N TYR A 152 7.11 -22.91 4.30
CA TYR A 152 7.99 -21.74 4.37
C TYR A 152 9.47 -22.14 4.34
N ARG A 153 9.95 -22.59 3.18
CA ARG A 153 11.32 -23.13 3.02
C ARG A 153 12.45 -22.13 3.29
N GLN A 154 12.19 -20.83 3.19
CA GLN A 154 13.16 -19.76 3.48
C GLN A 154 13.07 -19.23 4.93
N PHE A 155 12.27 -19.88 5.79
CA PHE A 155 12.12 -19.46 7.18
C PHE A 155 13.43 -19.69 7.96
N ASP A 156 13.85 -18.65 8.69
CA ASP A 156 15.03 -18.66 9.53
C ASP A 156 14.60 -18.23 10.93
N ILE A 157 14.66 -19.16 11.89
CA ILE A 157 14.16 -18.94 13.24
C ILE A 157 14.89 -17.80 13.94
N ASP A 158 16.19 -17.67 13.75
CA ASP A 158 17.02 -16.68 14.47
C ASP A 158 16.82 -15.26 13.93
N LYS A 159 16.25 -15.14 12.72
CA LYS A 159 15.88 -13.86 12.07
C LYS A 159 14.37 -13.55 12.13
N ALA A 160 13.53 -14.50 12.55
CA ALA A 160 12.08 -14.34 12.62
C ALA A 160 11.66 -13.41 13.77
N LEU A 161 10.58 -12.65 13.57
CA LEU A 161 10.14 -11.57 14.47
C LEU A 161 8.58 -11.47 14.47
N PRO A 162 7.94 -11.07 15.60
CA PRO A 162 6.47 -11.11 15.84
C PRO A 162 5.67 -10.13 14.98
N ARG A 163 4.65 -10.54 14.20
CA ARG A 163 3.87 -9.62 13.32
C ARG A 163 3.44 -8.34 14.08
N PRO A 164 3.55 -7.13 13.48
CA PRO A 164 3.29 -5.87 14.16
C PRO A 164 1.80 -5.69 14.42
N TYR A 165 1.28 -6.38 15.42
CA TYR A 165 -0.12 -6.33 15.78
C TYR A 165 -0.45 -4.99 16.40
N ARG A 166 -1.44 -4.33 15.81
CA ARG A 166 -1.85 -2.96 16.17
C ARG A 166 -3.39 -2.91 16.23
N PRO A 167 -4.02 -3.66 17.16
CA PRO A 167 -5.47 -3.72 17.33
C PRO A 167 -6.02 -2.46 18.02
N PHE A 168 -5.54 -1.28 17.61
CA PHE A 168 -6.03 -0.01 18.10
C PHE A 168 -7.20 0.43 17.22
N ARG A 169 -8.35 0.66 17.85
CA ARG A 169 -9.55 1.16 17.18
C ARG A 169 -10.04 2.41 17.89
N TRP A 170 -10.56 3.35 17.12
CA TRP A 170 -11.11 4.59 17.62
C TRP A 170 -12.46 4.87 16.98
N SER A 171 -13.55 4.59 17.70
CA SER A 171 -14.96 4.75 17.31
C SER A 171 -15.91 4.37 18.54
N TYR A 172 -17.27 4.27 18.47
CA TYR A 172 -18.26 4.45 19.61
C TYR A 172 -19.22 3.27 20.06
N HIS A 173 -19.36 2.13 19.38
CA HIS A 173 -20.13 0.93 19.81
C HIS A 173 -19.31 -0.37 19.96
N GLN A 174 -19.35 -0.98 21.13
CA GLN A 174 -18.71 -2.26 21.46
C GLN A 174 -19.08 -3.42 20.51
N THR A 175 -18.09 -4.01 19.85
CA THR A 175 -18.23 -5.21 18.99
C THR A 175 -17.23 -6.31 19.35
N MET A 176 -17.33 -7.47 18.67
CA MET A 176 -16.44 -8.63 18.83
C MET A 176 -15.07 -8.48 18.12
N SER A 177 -14.92 -7.49 17.22
CA SER A 177 -13.68 -7.23 16.46
C SER A 177 -13.06 -8.46 15.77
N LEU A 178 -13.89 -9.29 15.11
CA LEU A 178 -13.45 -10.53 14.48
C LEU A 178 -13.00 -10.31 13.03
N ILE A 179 -11.83 -10.86 12.71
CA ILE A 179 -11.25 -10.89 11.36
C ILE A 179 -11.17 -12.35 10.89
N LYS A 180 -11.19 -12.62 9.57
CA LYS A 180 -10.91 -13.96 9.05
C LYS A 180 -9.44 -14.33 9.33
N MET A 181 -9.19 -15.55 9.81
CA MET A 181 -7.82 -16.04 10.01
C MET A 181 -7.17 -16.42 8.67
N GLU A 182 -5.91 -16.07 8.49
CA GLU A 182 -5.09 -16.58 7.38
C GLU A 182 -4.47 -17.94 7.75
N PRO A 183 -4.69 -19.02 6.97
CA PRO A 183 -4.25 -20.37 7.36
C PRO A 183 -2.74 -20.48 7.62
N ASP A 184 -1.90 -19.86 6.78
CA ASP A 184 -0.42 -19.89 6.85
C ASP A 184 0.17 -19.28 8.13
N TRP A 185 -0.63 -18.56 8.91
CA TRP A 185 -0.24 -17.82 10.09
C TRP A 185 -1.07 -18.22 11.31
N TRP A 186 -1.41 -19.52 11.41
CA TRP A 186 -2.06 -20.05 12.62
C TRP A 186 -1.08 -20.15 13.80
N LEU A 187 0.06 -20.81 13.64
CA LEU A 187 1.10 -20.89 14.67
C LEU A 187 2.36 -20.17 14.20
N GLU A 188 2.75 -19.11 14.88
CA GLU A 188 3.86 -18.25 14.46
C GLU A 188 5.11 -18.48 15.29
N LEU A 189 6.23 -18.69 14.62
CA LEU A 189 7.55 -18.86 15.23
C LEU A 189 8.40 -17.59 15.07
N GLU A 190 9.22 -17.32 16.08
CA GLU A 190 10.01 -16.09 16.23
C GLU A 190 11.38 -16.43 16.82
N ASN A 191 12.34 -15.51 16.73
CA ASN A 191 13.65 -15.64 17.36
C ASN A 191 13.60 -15.80 18.89
N THR A 192 12.49 -15.41 19.53
CA THR A 192 12.21 -15.64 20.95
C THR A 192 11.72 -17.07 21.27
N TYR A 193 11.53 -17.95 20.28
CA TYR A 193 10.95 -19.29 20.48
C TYR A 193 11.69 -20.11 21.55
N ARG A 194 13.03 -20.15 21.48
CA ARG A 194 13.86 -20.91 22.43
C ARG A 194 13.64 -20.47 23.89
N PRO A 195 13.86 -19.18 24.26
CA PRO A 195 13.57 -18.73 25.63
C PRO A 195 12.08 -18.77 25.98
N ARG A 196 11.16 -18.60 25.02
CA ARG A 196 9.72 -18.67 25.29
C ARG A 196 9.28 -20.08 25.70
N ILE A 197 9.73 -21.13 25.02
CA ILE A 197 9.43 -22.52 25.41
C ILE A 197 10.04 -22.83 26.80
N ALA A 198 11.28 -22.40 27.06
CA ALA A 198 11.91 -22.60 28.37
C ALA A 198 11.12 -21.91 29.50
N GLN A 199 10.71 -20.65 29.29
CA GLN A 199 9.87 -19.89 30.23
C GLN A 199 8.52 -20.58 30.49
N ARG A 200 7.87 -21.12 29.46
CA ARG A 200 6.58 -21.84 29.59
C ARG A 200 6.73 -23.09 30.44
N LYS A 201 7.78 -23.89 30.23
CA LYS A 201 8.09 -25.07 31.06
C LYS A 201 8.33 -24.68 32.52
N GLN A 202 9.11 -23.63 32.77
CA GLN A 202 9.36 -23.12 34.13
C GLN A 202 8.07 -22.65 34.82
N LEU A 203 7.18 -21.96 34.11
CA LEU A 203 5.88 -21.55 34.65
C LEU A 203 5.00 -22.76 35.02
N TYR A 204 5.05 -23.85 34.24
CA TYR A 204 4.35 -25.09 34.60
C TYR A 204 4.97 -25.79 35.81
N GLU A 205 6.29 -25.84 35.92
CA GLU A 205 6.99 -26.37 37.10
C GLU A 205 6.66 -25.58 38.37
N GLN A 206 6.53 -24.25 38.27
CA GLN A 206 6.24 -23.37 39.40
C GLN A 206 4.75 -23.33 39.80
N TYR A 207 3.82 -23.36 38.83
CA TYR A 207 2.39 -23.08 39.07
C TYR A 207 1.45 -24.24 38.73
N GLY A 208 1.92 -25.32 38.10
CA GLY A 208 1.17 -26.56 37.88
C GLY A 208 -0.20 -26.37 37.23
N GLU A 209 -1.26 -26.82 37.92
CA GLU A 209 -2.65 -26.72 37.45
C GLU A 209 -3.14 -25.28 37.21
N SER A 210 -2.50 -24.28 37.81
CA SER A 210 -2.85 -22.87 37.56
C SER A 210 -2.48 -22.40 36.15
N VAL A 211 -1.63 -23.14 35.42
CA VAL A 211 -1.28 -22.84 34.01
C VAL A 211 -1.56 -23.99 33.04
N LEU A 212 -1.67 -25.25 33.48
CA LEU A 212 -2.04 -26.37 32.61
C LEU A 212 -2.92 -27.36 33.36
N GLN A 213 -4.18 -27.48 32.93
CA GLN A 213 -5.17 -28.37 33.53
C GLN A 213 -6.13 -28.90 32.46
N TYR A 214 -6.72 -30.06 32.71
CA TYR A 214 -7.74 -30.69 31.88
C TYR A 214 -8.68 -31.51 32.75
N LEU A 215 -9.97 -31.48 32.40
CA LEU A 215 -11.03 -32.21 33.07
C LEU A 215 -11.49 -33.42 32.23
N PRO A 216 -12.08 -34.46 32.84
CA PRO A 216 -12.56 -35.64 32.12
C PRO A 216 -13.49 -35.29 30.95
N GLY A 217 -13.44 -36.08 29.88
CA GLY A 217 -14.18 -35.87 28.62
C GLY A 217 -13.48 -34.94 27.63
N SER A 218 -12.37 -34.30 28.01
CA SER A 218 -11.60 -33.41 27.13
C SER A 218 -10.53 -34.11 26.29
N GLU A 219 -10.36 -35.43 26.43
CA GLU A 219 -9.23 -36.21 25.90
C GLU A 219 -9.16 -36.15 24.37
N LEU A 220 -10.31 -36.29 23.69
CA LEU A 220 -10.40 -36.19 22.23
C LEU A 220 -9.98 -34.80 21.73
N ALA A 221 -10.44 -33.75 22.39
CA ALA A 221 -10.17 -32.37 22.00
C ALA A 221 -8.70 -31.98 22.23
N CYS A 222 -8.10 -32.45 23.33
CA CYS A 222 -6.67 -32.28 23.61
C CYS A 222 -5.81 -33.02 22.58
N LYS A 223 -6.15 -34.28 22.26
CA LYS A 223 -5.47 -35.08 21.22
C LYS A 223 -5.56 -34.42 19.85
N GLU A 224 -6.77 -34.08 19.41
CA GLU A 224 -7.04 -33.46 18.11
C GLU A 224 -6.29 -32.13 17.94
N LEU A 225 -6.32 -31.25 18.95
CA LEU A 225 -5.58 -29.99 18.90
C LEU A 225 -4.07 -30.21 18.76
N MET A 226 -3.50 -31.12 19.55
CA MET A 226 -2.09 -31.46 19.49
C MET A 226 -1.70 -31.99 18.11
N GLU A 227 -2.46 -32.92 17.55
CA GLU A 227 -2.19 -33.46 16.22
C GLU A 227 -2.27 -32.41 15.12
N MET A 228 -3.29 -31.54 15.14
CA MET A 228 -3.41 -30.41 14.22
C MET A 228 -2.22 -29.45 14.32
N CYS A 229 -1.75 -29.14 15.54
CA CYS A 229 -0.58 -28.29 15.76
C CYS A 229 0.71 -28.92 15.24
N MET A 230 0.94 -30.22 15.48
CA MET A 230 2.14 -30.92 15.00
C MET A 230 2.14 -31.05 13.47
N GLN A 231 0.99 -31.35 12.84
CA GLN A 231 0.85 -31.32 11.37
C GLN A 231 1.14 -29.92 10.80
N PHE A 232 0.64 -28.88 11.45
CA PHE A 232 0.88 -27.50 11.02
C PHE A 232 2.37 -27.17 11.05
N LEU A 233 3.07 -27.48 12.15
CA LEU A 233 4.51 -27.22 12.28
C LEU A 233 5.34 -28.00 11.24
N CYS A 234 5.06 -29.29 11.03
CA CYS A 234 5.75 -30.10 10.02
C CYS A 234 5.50 -29.58 8.60
N THR A 235 4.27 -29.13 8.29
CA THR A 235 3.92 -28.66 6.94
C THR A 235 4.45 -27.25 6.66
N ARG A 236 4.31 -26.33 7.63
CA ARG A 236 4.71 -24.92 7.48
C ARG A 236 6.22 -24.73 7.63
N TYR A 237 6.89 -25.50 8.50
CA TYR A 237 8.31 -25.36 8.84
C TYR A 237 9.09 -26.69 8.68
N PRO A 238 9.06 -27.34 7.51
CA PRO A 238 9.56 -28.71 7.30
C PRO A 238 11.08 -28.90 7.49
N HIS A 239 11.85 -27.81 7.54
CA HIS A 239 13.28 -27.87 7.83
C HIS A 239 13.59 -27.98 9.34
N TYR A 240 12.60 -27.65 10.19
CA TYR A 240 12.75 -27.60 11.65
C TYR A 240 11.96 -28.67 12.39
N PHE A 241 10.84 -29.13 11.84
CA PHE A 241 9.97 -30.11 12.48
C PHE A 241 9.72 -31.30 11.56
N SER A 242 9.77 -32.50 12.12
CA SER A 242 9.37 -33.73 11.43
C SER A 242 8.55 -34.63 12.37
N LEU A 243 7.67 -35.45 11.78
CA LEU A 243 6.97 -36.53 12.46
C LEU A 243 7.31 -37.80 11.68
N ALA A 244 7.79 -38.83 12.38
CA ALA A 244 8.16 -40.08 11.75
C ALA A 244 6.94 -40.86 11.23
N ASP A 245 7.18 -41.82 10.33
CA ASP A 245 6.12 -42.67 9.73
C ASP A 245 5.33 -43.48 10.78
N ASP A 246 5.89 -43.69 11.97
CA ASP A 246 5.22 -44.31 13.12
C ASP A 246 4.13 -43.44 13.76
N LYS A 247 4.05 -42.15 13.39
CA LYS A 247 3.18 -41.10 13.95
C LYS A 247 3.35 -40.84 15.46
N LYS A 248 4.46 -41.28 16.05
CA LYS A 248 4.79 -41.13 17.48
C LYS A 248 6.01 -40.27 17.71
N THR A 249 7.05 -40.48 16.90
CA THR A 249 8.34 -39.81 17.11
C THR A 249 8.31 -38.44 16.44
N PHE A 250 8.24 -37.38 17.25
CA PHE A 250 8.29 -35.99 16.79
C PHE A 250 9.68 -35.40 17.03
N GLU A 251 10.21 -34.73 16.00
CA GLU A 251 11.53 -34.12 15.99
C GLU A 251 11.39 -32.60 15.92
N ASN A 252 12.06 -31.89 16.82
CA ASN A 252 12.12 -30.44 16.87
C ASN A 252 13.59 -30.00 16.82
N LYS A 253 14.09 -29.74 15.60
CA LYS A 253 15.48 -29.34 15.32
C LYS A 253 15.82 -27.94 15.81
N ILE A 254 14.82 -27.12 16.14
CA ILE A 254 15.08 -25.86 16.83
C ILE A 254 15.59 -26.21 18.23
N LEU A 255 14.79 -26.91 19.05
CA LEU A 255 15.18 -27.24 20.42
C LEU A 255 16.27 -28.34 20.51
N GLY A 256 16.50 -29.10 19.44
CA GLY A 256 17.39 -30.26 19.45
C GLY A 256 16.78 -31.46 20.17
N SER A 257 15.45 -31.52 20.24
CA SER A 257 14.70 -32.56 20.97
C SER A 257 14.01 -33.53 20.01
N THR A 258 14.01 -34.82 20.36
CA THR A 258 13.21 -35.87 19.72
C THR A 258 12.46 -36.62 20.81
N GLU A 259 11.14 -36.77 20.67
CA GLU A 259 10.30 -37.37 21.71
C GLU A 259 9.13 -38.20 21.14
N ASP A 260 8.68 -39.20 21.91
CA ASP A 260 7.43 -39.91 21.67
C ASP A 260 6.27 -39.09 22.23
N ILE A 261 5.48 -38.47 21.36
CA ILE A 261 4.34 -37.61 21.75
C ILE A 261 3.17 -38.39 22.34
N THR A 262 3.16 -39.73 22.24
CA THR A 262 2.16 -40.60 22.87
C THR A 262 2.52 -40.97 24.31
N SER A 263 3.76 -40.69 24.75
CA SER A 263 4.24 -40.99 26.11
C SER A 263 3.70 -40.06 27.21
N LYS A 264 3.09 -38.93 26.85
CA LYS A 264 2.61 -37.89 27.77
C LYS A 264 1.30 -37.26 27.31
N HIS A 265 0.66 -36.48 28.18
CA HIS A 265 -0.61 -35.83 27.86
C HIS A 265 -0.45 -34.83 26.68
N PRO A 266 -1.41 -34.75 25.73
CA PRO A 266 -1.28 -33.89 24.55
C PRO A 266 -1.02 -32.40 24.85
N LEU A 267 -1.53 -31.87 25.96
CA LEU A 267 -1.23 -30.49 26.38
C LEU A 267 0.23 -30.28 26.82
N LEU A 268 0.92 -31.32 27.29
CA LEU A 268 2.35 -31.25 27.62
C LEU A 268 3.20 -31.23 26.34
N VAL A 269 2.80 -31.96 25.30
CA VAL A 269 3.41 -31.84 23.96
C VAL A 269 3.27 -30.41 23.42
N LEU A 270 2.08 -29.81 23.59
CA LEU A 270 1.85 -28.39 23.22
C LEU A 270 2.69 -27.42 24.05
N LEU A 271 2.79 -27.63 25.38
CA LEU A 271 3.66 -26.84 26.26
C LEU A 271 5.12 -26.88 25.80
N ASP A 272 5.60 -28.05 25.40
CA ASP A 272 6.99 -28.33 25.09
C ASP A 272 7.43 -27.87 23.70
N HIS A 273 6.50 -27.68 22.76
CA HIS A 273 6.82 -27.40 21.36
C HIS A 273 6.10 -26.21 20.73
N VAL A 274 4.99 -25.72 21.31
CA VAL A 274 4.21 -24.60 20.75
C VAL A 274 4.34 -23.39 21.69
N PRO A 275 4.72 -22.19 21.18
CA PRO A 275 5.00 -21.03 22.03
C PRO A 275 3.73 -20.28 22.47
N GLU A 276 2.55 -20.79 22.09
CA GLU A 276 1.24 -20.14 22.21
C GLU A 276 0.34 -20.89 23.19
N ASP A 277 -0.57 -20.15 23.81
CA ASP A 277 -1.55 -20.66 24.75
C ASP A 277 -2.78 -21.22 24.03
N PHE A 278 -3.48 -22.14 24.70
CA PHE A 278 -4.70 -22.78 24.21
C PHE A 278 -5.72 -22.96 25.33
N ALA A 279 -6.93 -22.45 25.15
CA ALA A 279 -8.11 -22.75 25.96
C ALA A 279 -9.14 -23.52 25.13
N ILE A 280 -9.56 -24.69 25.61
CA ILE A 280 -10.44 -25.64 24.92
C ILE A 280 -11.81 -25.62 25.58
N MET A 281 -12.81 -25.17 24.80
CA MET A 281 -14.22 -25.13 25.21
C MET A 281 -14.98 -26.33 24.65
N LEU A 282 -15.58 -27.13 25.53
CA LEU A 282 -16.43 -28.27 25.15
C LEU A 282 -17.91 -27.88 25.21
N ARG A 283 -18.70 -28.40 24.25
CA ARG A 283 -20.15 -28.28 24.28
C ARG A 283 -20.72 -29.23 25.33
N ASN A 284 -21.41 -28.69 26.32
CA ASN A 284 -22.20 -29.49 27.25
C ASN A 284 -23.34 -30.18 26.47
N PRO A 285 -23.50 -31.52 26.53
CA PRO A 285 -24.51 -32.25 25.77
C PRO A 285 -25.94 -31.92 26.20
N GLU A 286 -26.17 -31.65 27.50
CA GLU A 286 -27.49 -31.39 28.08
C GLU A 286 -28.00 -29.97 27.78
N THR A 287 -27.13 -28.97 27.88
CA THR A 287 -27.53 -27.54 27.77
C THR A 287 -27.18 -26.91 26.42
N GLY A 288 -26.20 -27.46 25.70
CA GLY A 288 -25.66 -26.92 24.46
C GLY A 288 -24.70 -25.73 24.61
N TYR A 289 -24.49 -25.22 25.83
CA TYR A 289 -23.50 -24.17 26.11
C TYR A 289 -22.07 -24.71 26.10
N TYR A 290 -21.11 -23.82 25.90
CA TYR A 290 -19.69 -24.15 25.87
C TYR A 290 -19.02 -23.81 27.22
N GLN A 291 -18.30 -24.78 27.78
CA GLN A 291 -17.59 -24.67 29.07
C GLN A 291 -16.09 -24.91 28.87
N PHE A 292 -15.26 -24.20 29.63
CA PHE A 292 -13.80 -24.34 29.59
C PHE A 292 -13.40 -25.64 30.30
N ARG A 293 -12.89 -26.63 29.57
CA ARG A 293 -12.61 -27.98 30.14
C ARG A 293 -11.14 -28.39 30.09
N ALA A 294 -10.32 -27.76 29.27
CA ALA A 294 -8.88 -28.04 29.21
C ALA A 294 -8.09 -26.89 28.63
N GLY A 295 -6.83 -26.71 29.03
CA GLY A 295 -5.96 -25.72 28.41
C GLY A 295 -4.51 -25.73 28.91
N VAL A 296 -3.68 -24.98 28.18
CA VAL A 296 -2.32 -24.59 28.57
C VAL A 296 -2.23 -23.07 28.40
N ILE A 297 -2.16 -22.34 29.51
CA ILE A 297 -2.19 -20.89 29.58
C ILE A 297 -0.97 -20.41 30.39
N CYS A 298 0.12 -20.11 29.70
CA CYS A 298 1.33 -19.57 30.30
C CYS A 298 1.42 -18.05 30.22
N SER A 299 0.41 -17.34 29.69
CA SER A 299 0.45 -15.89 29.46
C SER A 299 -0.66 -15.07 30.14
N ALA A 300 -1.34 -15.59 31.16
CA ALA A 300 -2.40 -14.88 31.88
C ALA A 300 -1.91 -13.70 32.75
N ILE A 301 -2.62 -12.57 32.73
CA ILE A 301 -2.45 -11.43 33.66
C ILE A 301 -3.73 -11.21 34.48
N GLY A 302 -3.59 -11.20 35.80
CA GLY A 302 -4.64 -10.92 36.80
C GLY A 302 -5.57 -12.09 37.11
N TRP A 303 -5.38 -13.24 36.47
CA TRP A 303 -6.14 -14.48 36.70
C TRP A 303 -5.27 -15.70 36.41
N ASN A 304 -5.77 -16.89 36.71
CA ASN A 304 -5.12 -18.17 36.40
C ASN A 304 -6.13 -19.22 35.90
N LEU A 305 -5.63 -20.27 35.24
CA LEU A 305 -6.45 -21.31 34.61
C LEU A 305 -7.41 -21.97 35.62
N GLY A 306 -6.89 -22.39 36.78
CA GLY A 306 -7.68 -23.06 37.82
C GLY A 306 -8.85 -22.23 38.37
N ALA A 307 -8.74 -20.91 38.39
CA ALA A 307 -9.83 -20.01 38.79
C ALA A 307 -10.99 -19.92 37.77
N LYS A 308 -10.80 -20.47 36.55
CA LYS A 308 -11.72 -20.34 35.41
C LYS A 308 -12.13 -21.65 34.77
N ILE A 309 -11.47 -22.76 35.12
CA ILE A 309 -11.83 -24.09 34.63
C ILE A 309 -13.29 -24.44 35.00
N ASN A 310 -13.93 -25.24 34.17
CA ASN A 310 -15.34 -25.65 34.23
C ASN A 310 -16.39 -24.54 34.02
N GLN A 311 -16.01 -23.26 33.99
CA GLN A 311 -16.94 -22.14 33.79
C GLN A 311 -17.46 -22.07 32.34
N GLN A 312 -18.70 -21.58 32.20
CA GLN A 312 -19.30 -21.19 30.94
C GLN A 312 -18.73 -19.88 30.41
N LEU A 313 -18.90 -19.67 29.11
CA LEU A 313 -18.47 -18.45 28.40
C LEU A 313 -18.90 -17.15 29.10
N HIS A 314 -20.13 -17.05 29.60
CA HIS A 314 -20.64 -15.84 30.26
C HIS A 314 -20.16 -15.66 31.71
N GLU A 315 -19.81 -16.74 32.40
CA GLU A 315 -19.27 -16.71 33.76
C GLU A 315 -17.81 -16.23 33.73
N ILE A 316 -17.03 -16.73 32.76
CA ILE A 316 -15.67 -16.28 32.46
C ILE A 316 -15.63 -14.77 32.22
N HIS A 317 -16.57 -14.25 31.42
CA HIS A 317 -16.68 -12.84 31.04
C HIS A 317 -17.40 -11.95 32.05
N ALA A 318 -17.80 -12.44 33.23
CA ALA A 318 -18.55 -11.65 34.20
C ALA A 318 -17.88 -10.31 34.62
N PRO A 319 -16.54 -10.18 34.69
CA PRO A 319 -15.87 -8.91 34.97
C PRO A 319 -15.88 -7.90 33.82
N VAL A 320 -16.21 -8.31 32.59
CA VAL A 320 -16.12 -7.46 31.39
C VAL A 320 -17.27 -6.45 31.36
N PRO A 321 -17.01 -5.13 31.32
CA PRO A 321 -18.07 -4.14 31.31
C PRO A 321 -19.02 -4.28 30.12
N HIS A 322 -20.31 -4.23 30.42
CA HIS A 322 -21.43 -4.36 29.47
C HIS A 322 -21.53 -5.68 28.71
N TYR A 323 -20.80 -6.74 29.11
CA TYR A 323 -20.84 -8.03 28.40
C TYR A 323 -22.25 -8.64 28.38
N LYS A 324 -22.92 -8.67 29.53
CA LYS A 324 -24.26 -9.26 29.67
C LYS A 324 -25.30 -8.55 28.79
N GLU A 325 -25.27 -7.22 28.77
CA GLU A 325 -26.27 -6.40 28.09
C GLU A 325 -26.05 -6.28 26.57
N LYS A 326 -24.80 -6.37 26.10
CA LYS A 326 -24.44 -6.10 24.70
C LYS A 326 -23.86 -7.29 23.92
N MET A 327 -23.26 -8.27 24.61
CA MET A 327 -22.42 -9.29 23.97
C MET A 327 -22.89 -10.73 24.20
N GLN A 328 -23.42 -11.07 25.37
CA GLN A 328 -23.70 -12.47 25.73
C GLN A 328 -24.55 -13.22 24.69
N PHE A 329 -25.68 -12.64 24.26
CA PHE A 329 -26.56 -13.30 23.28
C PHE A 329 -25.90 -13.53 21.90
N SER A 330 -25.12 -12.55 21.41
CA SER A 330 -24.43 -12.69 20.13
C SER A 330 -23.27 -13.68 20.21
N MET A 331 -22.57 -13.71 21.35
CA MET A 331 -21.52 -14.66 21.70
C MET A 331 -22.03 -16.10 21.75
N ASP A 332 -23.03 -16.39 22.58
CA ASP A 332 -23.57 -17.75 22.76
C ASP A 332 -24.10 -18.31 21.42
N ARG A 333 -24.83 -17.49 20.66
CA ARG A 333 -25.29 -17.81 19.30
C ARG A 333 -24.15 -18.06 18.32
N PHE A 334 -23.06 -17.28 18.40
CA PHE A 334 -21.88 -17.46 17.55
C PHE A 334 -21.19 -18.79 17.87
N PHE A 335 -20.98 -19.10 19.15
CA PHE A 335 -20.32 -20.34 19.61
C PHE A 335 -21.10 -21.60 19.25
N ALA A 336 -22.43 -21.55 19.30
CA ALA A 336 -23.28 -22.65 18.83
C ALA A 336 -23.15 -22.90 17.32
N LYS A 337 -22.96 -21.85 16.49
CA LYS A 337 -23.10 -21.93 15.02
C LYS A 337 -21.81 -21.73 14.22
N MET A 338 -20.67 -21.44 14.86
CA MET A 338 -19.37 -21.31 14.21
C MET A 338 -19.02 -22.58 13.41
N PRO A 339 -18.71 -22.52 12.11
CA PRO A 339 -18.29 -23.68 11.33
C PRO A 339 -16.77 -23.91 11.43
N THR A 340 -16.32 -25.10 11.09
CA THR A 340 -14.89 -25.50 11.13
C THR A 340 -14.03 -24.79 10.07
N ASP A 341 -14.63 -24.36 8.96
CA ASP A 341 -13.93 -23.77 7.79
C ASP A 341 -13.75 -22.24 7.86
N LYS A 342 -14.22 -21.61 8.95
CA LYS A 342 -14.11 -20.16 9.18
C LYS A 342 -13.46 -19.88 10.52
N ALA A 343 -12.21 -20.30 10.65
CA ALA A 343 -11.33 -19.81 11.70
C ALA A 343 -11.20 -18.28 11.61
N ILE A 344 -11.13 -17.63 12.76
CA ILE A 344 -11.07 -16.17 12.91
C ILE A 344 -9.91 -15.78 13.82
N GLN A 345 -9.51 -14.51 13.76
CA GLN A 345 -8.43 -13.93 14.55
C GLN A 345 -8.81 -12.52 15.03
N ARG A 346 -8.16 -12.04 16.10
CA ARG A 346 -8.27 -10.68 16.67
C ARG A 346 -7.09 -10.39 17.59
N GLY A 347 -6.89 -9.14 18.01
CA GLY A 347 -5.94 -8.81 19.09
C GLY A 347 -6.66 -8.15 20.27
N SER A 348 -6.37 -8.59 21.50
CA SER A 348 -6.56 -7.76 22.69
C SER A 348 -5.26 -7.02 23.00
N TRP A 349 -5.33 -5.86 23.66
CA TRP A 349 -4.14 -5.08 23.97
C TRP A 349 -4.22 -4.37 25.32
N GLY A 350 -3.04 -4.15 25.92
CA GLY A 350 -2.80 -3.35 27.12
C GLY A 350 -1.42 -2.70 27.05
N LEU A 351 -1.10 -1.87 28.03
CA LEU A 351 0.23 -1.28 28.18
C LEU A 351 0.82 -1.77 29.50
N GLU A 352 2.06 -2.24 29.48
CA GLU A 352 2.69 -2.92 30.60
C GLU A 352 4.12 -2.42 30.87
N VAL A 353 4.59 -2.64 32.10
CA VAL A 353 5.99 -2.46 32.48
C VAL A 353 6.75 -3.74 32.17
N ASP A 354 7.85 -3.63 31.43
CA ASP A 354 8.65 -4.74 30.89
C ASP A 354 7.82 -5.71 30.03
N GLN A 355 8.06 -7.02 30.15
CA GLN A 355 7.42 -8.06 29.32
C GLN A 355 6.79 -9.20 30.16
N PRO A 356 5.86 -8.88 31.07
CA PRO A 356 5.25 -9.83 31.99
C PRO A 356 4.41 -10.85 31.23
N LEU A 357 4.89 -12.10 31.17
CA LEU A 357 4.16 -13.17 30.50
C LEU A 357 2.97 -13.63 31.37
N TYR A 358 3.26 -14.13 32.57
CA TYR A 358 2.28 -14.63 33.54
C TYR A 358 2.34 -13.82 34.84
N VAL A 359 1.18 -13.35 35.30
CA VAL A 359 1.01 -12.55 36.53
C VAL A 359 -0.29 -13.00 37.20
N PRO A 360 -0.25 -13.95 38.15
CA PRO A 360 -1.44 -14.40 38.87
C PRO A 360 -1.94 -13.32 39.87
N PRO A 361 -3.18 -13.43 40.38
CA PRO A 361 -3.69 -12.52 41.40
C PRO A 361 -2.77 -12.44 42.62
N GLY A 362 -2.37 -11.23 43.02
CA GLY A 362 -1.51 -11.01 44.19
C GLY A 362 0.00 -11.21 43.95
N ASP A 363 0.42 -11.41 42.70
CA ASP A 363 1.83 -11.30 42.31
C ASP A 363 2.36 -9.87 42.57
N PRO A 364 3.64 -9.68 42.95
CA PRO A 364 4.21 -8.34 43.13
C PRO A 364 4.00 -7.42 41.92
N HIS A 365 4.08 -7.95 40.70
CA HIS A 365 3.85 -7.16 39.49
C HIS A 365 2.38 -6.73 39.32
N ASP A 366 1.41 -7.47 39.87
CA ASP A 366 0.01 -7.08 39.93
C ASP A 366 -0.21 -5.92 40.92
N LEU A 367 0.49 -5.97 42.07
CA LEU A 367 0.44 -4.91 43.08
C LEU A 367 1.06 -3.59 42.59
N ASP A 368 2.12 -3.66 41.79
CA ASP A 368 2.77 -2.49 41.17
C ASP A 368 1.84 -1.75 40.19
N ARG A 369 0.82 -2.42 39.63
CA ARG A 369 -0.22 -1.77 38.80
C ARG A 369 -1.12 -0.81 39.61
N GLY A 370 -1.09 -0.92 40.93
CA GLY A 370 -1.84 -0.07 41.85
C GLY A 370 -1.20 1.30 42.12
N CYS A 371 -0.01 1.58 41.58
CA CYS A 371 0.67 2.87 41.72
C CYS A 371 1.34 3.34 40.42
N GLN A 372 1.78 4.60 40.40
CA GLN A 372 2.62 5.16 39.34
C GLN A 372 4.02 5.42 39.92
N SER A 373 5.01 4.60 39.57
CA SER A 373 6.38 4.78 40.07
C SER A 373 7.06 5.97 39.39
N ALA A 374 7.70 6.83 40.19
CA ALA A 374 8.52 7.94 39.70
C ALA A 374 9.82 7.48 39.01
N GLU A 375 10.22 6.22 39.20
CA GLU A 375 11.41 5.61 38.59
C GLU A 375 11.12 4.91 37.24
N LEU A 376 9.85 4.87 36.81
CA LEU A 376 9.48 4.25 35.54
C LEU A 376 9.98 5.07 34.34
N THR A 377 10.62 4.41 33.38
CA THR A 377 11.17 5.03 32.16
C THR A 377 10.47 4.49 30.91
N ALA A 378 10.47 5.30 29.84
CA ALA A 378 9.85 4.96 28.55
C ALA A 378 10.32 3.61 27.98
N ALA A 379 11.62 3.32 28.06
CA ALA A 379 12.24 2.07 27.60
C ALA A 379 11.69 0.80 28.29
N ARG A 380 11.06 0.92 29.47
CA ARG A 380 10.38 -0.20 30.15
C ARG A 380 8.91 -0.31 29.77
N CYS A 381 8.28 0.73 29.22
CA CYS A 381 6.87 0.66 28.81
C CYS A 381 6.70 -0.08 27.48
N HIS A 382 5.85 -1.10 27.46
CA HIS A 382 5.57 -1.91 26.28
C HIS A 382 4.07 -1.92 25.97
N LEU A 383 3.72 -1.88 24.67
CA LEU A 383 2.44 -2.42 24.21
C LEU A 383 2.51 -3.94 24.33
N ARG A 384 1.60 -4.52 25.12
CA ARG A 384 1.29 -5.94 25.08
C ARG A 384 0.10 -6.15 24.16
N VAL A 385 0.24 -7.02 23.17
CA VAL A 385 -0.88 -7.53 22.36
C VAL A 385 -1.02 -9.03 22.61
N ASP A 386 -2.17 -9.42 23.12
CA ASP A 386 -2.59 -10.81 23.15
C ASP A 386 -3.27 -11.08 21.80
N TRP A 387 -2.50 -11.58 20.84
CA TRP A 387 -3.03 -11.99 19.55
C TRP A 387 -3.78 -13.31 19.72
N GLN A 388 -5.02 -13.38 19.25
CA GLN A 388 -5.93 -14.50 19.50
C GLN A 388 -6.46 -15.07 18.19
N THR A 389 -6.45 -16.40 18.05
CA THR A 389 -7.23 -17.11 17.03
C THR A 389 -8.33 -17.93 17.68
N LEU A 390 -9.42 -18.14 16.95
CA LEU A 390 -10.55 -18.97 17.36
C LEU A 390 -10.92 -19.92 16.22
N ARG A 391 -11.08 -21.20 16.54
CA ARG A 391 -11.49 -22.24 15.59
C ARG A 391 -12.31 -23.33 16.26
N ARG A 392 -13.19 -23.97 15.48
CA ARG A 392 -13.81 -25.24 15.85
C ARG A 392 -12.97 -26.41 15.36
N LEU A 393 -12.70 -27.37 16.25
CA LEU A 393 -12.08 -28.65 15.91
C LEU A 393 -13.09 -29.57 15.20
N PRO A 394 -12.74 -30.19 14.06
CA PRO A 394 -13.71 -30.92 13.23
C PRO A 394 -14.20 -32.26 13.79
N LEU A 395 -13.45 -32.96 14.65
CA LEU A 395 -13.87 -34.22 15.26
C LEU A 395 -14.54 -34.01 16.61
N SER A 396 -13.90 -33.35 17.58
CA SER A 396 -14.48 -33.14 18.91
C SER A 396 -15.62 -32.11 18.93
N ALA A 397 -15.75 -31.30 17.87
CA ALA A 397 -16.60 -30.12 17.81
C ALA A 397 -16.29 -29.03 18.86
N SER A 398 -15.22 -29.19 19.65
CA SER A 398 -14.76 -28.19 20.63
C SER A 398 -14.34 -26.89 19.96
N VAL A 399 -14.48 -25.78 20.67
CA VAL A 399 -13.96 -24.48 20.21
C VAL A 399 -12.67 -24.18 20.95
N VAL A 400 -11.59 -23.96 20.20
CA VAL A 400 -10.28 -23.63 20.73
C VAL A 400 -10.03 -22.14 20.55
N PHE A 401 -9.80 -21.46 21.66
CA PHE A 401 -9.11 -20.17 21.70
C PHE A 401 -7.62 -20.45 21.76
N ASN A 402 -6.87 -19.89 20.84
CA ASN A 402 -5.43 -19.91 20.83
C ASN A 402 -4.94 -18.47 20.99
N PHE A 403 -3.91 -18.21 21.80
CA PHE A 403 -3.39 -16.86 21.93
C PHE A 403 -1.91 -16.74 22.26
N LYS A 404 -1.32 -15.61 21.89
CA LYS A 404 0.09 -15.31 22.02
C LYS A 404 0.32 -13.87 22.47
N ALA A 405 0.98 -13.70 23.61
CA ALA A 405 1.42 -12.40 24.10
C ALA A 405 2.66 -11.91 23.33
N VAL A 406 2.50 -10.80 22.60
CA VAL A 406 3.54 -10.09 21.85
C VAL A 406 3.79 -8.74 22.52
N PHE A 407 5.06 -8.40 22.72
CA PHE A 407 5.46 -7.14 23.35
C PHE A 407 6.19 -6.25 22.35
N THR A 408 5.75 -4.99 22.21
CA THR A 408 6.42 -3.95 21.42
C THR A 408 6.81 -2.80 22.35
N PRO A 409 8.08 -2.38 22.44
CA PRO A 409 8.49 -1.19 23.19
C PRO A 409 7.73 0.05 22.71
N ILE A 410 7.26 0.90 23.64
CA ILE A 410 6.49 2.11 23.28
C ILE A 410 7.33 3.10 22.44
N GLU A 411 8.66 3.05 22.59
CA GLU A 411 9.62 3.90 21.87
C GLU A 411 9.69 3.60 20.36
N GLU A 412 9.20 2.44 19.91
CA GLU A 412 9.06 2.13 18.48
C GLU A 412 7.96 2.99 17.83
N PHE A 413 6.96 3.44 18.58
CA PHE A 413 5.82 4.20 18.04
C PHE A 413 6.17 5.62 17.61
N ARG A 414 7.33 6.15 18.02
CA ARG A 414 7.87 7.42 17.53
C ARG A 414 7.87 7.48 16.00
N ASP A 415 8.32 6.39 15.40
CA ASP A 415 8.57 6.28 13.97
C ASP A 415 7.44 5.50 13.24
N GLU A 416 6.34 5.14 13.95
CA GLU A 416 5.14 4.53 13.36
C GLU A 416 4.04 5.59 13.10
N PRO A 417 3.76 5.95 11.83
CA PRO A 417 2.80 7.00 11.51
C PRO A 417 1.43 6.74 12.11
N TYR A 418 0.78 7.80 12.61
CA TYR A 418 -0.59 7.80 13.15
C TYR A 418 -0.77 7.09 14.51
N ILE A 419 0.14 6.18 14.89
CA ILE A 419 -0.03 5.33 16.08
C ILE A 419 0.01 6.10 17.40
N PRO A 420 0.96 7.03 17.66
CA PRO A 420 0.93 7.84 18.87
C PRO A 420 -0.38 8.61 19.03
N SER A 421 -0.83 9.26 17.95
CA SER A 421 -2.10 10.00 17.91
C SER A 421 -3.32 9.12 18.16
N LEU A 422 -3.34 7.89 17.63
CA LEU A 422 -4.44 6.94 17.81
C LEU A 422 -4.49 6.39 19.24
N ILE A 423 -3.37 5.91 19.79
CA ILE A 423 -3.30 5.39 21.16
C ILE A 423 -3.67 6.48 22.15
N LEU A 424 -3.08 7.67 22.01
CA LEU A 424 -3.34 8.82 22.87
C LEU A 424 -4.83 9.18 22.88
N LYS A 425 -5.50 9.17 21.72
CA LYS A 425 -6.95 9.41 21.65
C LYS A 425 -7.76 8.33 22.37
N VAL A 426 -7.41 7.05 22.21
CA VAL A 426 -8.06 5.96 22.94
C VAL A 426 -7.87 6.09 24.46
N LEU A 427 -6.68 6.46 24.93
CA LEU A 427 -6.39 6.64 26.37
C LEU A 427 -7.01 7.91 26.99
N ASN A 428 -7.37 8.91 26.18
CA ASN A 428 -7.93 10.18 26.67
C ASN A 428 -9.45 10.29 26.50
N GLU A 429 -10.00 9.75 25.42
CA GLU A 429 -11.41 9.88 25.05
C GLU A 429 -12.15 8.53 25.00
N GLY A 430 -11.46 7.41 25.26
CA GLY A 430 -12.06 6.08 25.33
C GLY A 430 -13.08 5.94 26.47
N ASN A 431 -13.96 4.94 26.35
CA ASN A 431 -14.96 4.67 27.39
C ASN A 431 -14.27 4.34 28.72
N GLU A 432 -14.56 5.13 29.76
CA GLU A 432 -13.88 5.09 31.06
C GLU A 432 -13.90 3.70 31.72
N ALA A 433 -15.03 2.99 31.68
CA ALA A 433 -15.14 1.65 32.26
C ALA A 433 -14.24 0.64 31.53
N LEU A 434 -14.02 0.82 30.22
CA LEU A 434 -13.19 -0.05 29.39
C LEU A 434 -11.69 0.26 29.54
N ILE A 435 -11.32 1.53 29.68
CA ILE A 435 -9.94 1.94 29.95
C ILE A 435 -9.53 1.50 31.37
N LYS A 436 -10.42 1.68 32.37
CA LYS A 436 -10.21 1.13 33.72
C LYS A 436 -10.06 -0.40 33.71
N TYR A 437 -10.90 -1.11 32.96
CA TYR A 437 -10.79 -2.56 32.79
C TYR A 437 -9.49 -3.00 32.08
N LYS A 438 -9.01 -2.22 31.09
CA LYS A 438 -7.71 -2.44 30.44
C LYS A 438 -6.51 -2.16 31.36
N ASN A 439 -6.72 -1.52 32.50
CA ASN A 439 -5.74 -1.24 33.55
C ASN A 439 -4.40 -0.72 33.00
N THR A 440 -4.43 0.37 32.22
CA THR A 440 -3.26 1.06 31.65
C THR A 440 -2.68 2.15 32.56
N TRP A 441 -3.35 2.44 33.68
CA TRP A 441 -3.10 3.64 34.48
C TRP A 441 -1.68 3.70 35.06
N HIS A 442 -1.10 2.56 35.46
CA HIS A 442 0.24 2.43 36.05
C HIS A 442 1.39 2.92 35.15
N VAL A 443 1.18 3.02 33.84
CA VAL A 443 2.18 3.52 32.88
C VAL A 443 1.80 4.86 32.23
N GLU A 444 0.58 5.36 32.43
CA GLU A 444 0.05 6.51 31.71
C GLU A 444 0.79 7.83 31.99
N HIS A 445 1.38 8.01 33.17
CA HIS A 445 2.20 9.19 33.51
C HIS A 445 3.50 9.28 32.70
N VAL A 446 4.01 8.16 32.20
CA VAL A 446 5.17 8.11 31.28
C VAL A 446 4.70 8.07 29.83
N VAL A 447 3.71 7.22 29.53
CA VAL A 447 3.28 6.97 28.15
C VAL A 447 2.52 8.15 27.54
N LYS A 448 1.57 8.80 28.25
CA LYS A 448 0.80 9.91 27.66
C LYS A 448 1.68 11.11 27.25
N PRO A 449 2.61 11.61 28.09
CA PRO A 449 3.51 12.68 27.68
C PRO A 449 4.41 12.28 26.51
N LEU A 450 4.91 11.04 26.48
CA LEU A 450 5.74 10.54 25.40
C LEU A 450 4.98 10.41 24.08
N LEU A 451 3.73 9.93 24.10
CA LEU A 451 2.90 9.84 22.90
C LEU A 451 2.44 11.22 22.41
N GLU A 452 2.23 12.20 23.28
CA GLU A 452 1.98 13.59 22.89
C GLU A 452 3.23 14.22 22.25
N GLN A 453 4.43 13.95 22.80
CA GLN A 453 5.70 14.32 22.16
C GLN A 453 5.82 13.68 20.77
N TYR A 454 5.62 12.37 20.64
CA TYR A 454 5.73 11.66 19.35
C TYR A 454 4.66 12.11 18.35
N LYS A 455 3.43 12.36 18.79
CA LYS A 455 2.37 12.97 17.96
C LYS A 455 2.79 14.34 17.44
N ARG A 456 3.34 15.20 18.30
CA ARG A 456 3.84 16.53 17.91
C ARG A 456 4.99 16.39 16.91
N GLU A 457 5.98 15.54 17.18
CA GLU A 457 7.10 15.29 16.28
C GLU A 457 6.65 14.73 14.92
N GLN A 458 5.65 13.84 14.88
CA GLN A 458 5.06 13.33 13.65
C GLN A 458 4.31 14.40 12.85
N ILE A 459 3.69 15.37 13.52
CA ILE A 459 3.03 16.52 12.88
C ILE A 459 4.08 17.52 12.36
N GLU A 460 5.05 17.90 13.18
CA GLU A 460 6.14 18.84 12.85
C GLU A 460 7.02 18.33 11.70
N SER A 461 7.27 17.02 11.63
CA SER A 461 8.01 16.38 10.53
C SER A 461 7.20 16.18 9.24
N GLY A 462 5.87 16.30 9.32
CA GLY A 462 4.93 16.06 8.22
C GLY A 462 4.61 14.57 7.97
N ILE A 463 5.01 13.66 8.86
CA ILE A 463 4.66 12.22 8.82
C ILE A 463 3.15 12.03 8.98
N VAL A 464 2.52 12.83 9.84
CA VAL A 464 1.07 12.90 10.05
C VAL A 464 0.61 14.32 9.76
N PRO A 465 -0.41 14.55 8.90
CA PRO A 465 -0.95 15.89 8.69
C PRO A 465 -1.49 16.49 9.99
N GLU A 466 -1.23 17.77 10.24
CA GLU A 466 -1.74 18.50 11.43
C GLU A 466 -3.26 18.35 11.61
N ASN A 467 -4.01 18.37 10.49
CA ASN A 467 -5.46 18.20 10.44
C ASN A 467 -5.90 16.72 10.26
N TRP A 468 -5.11 15.74 10.74
CA TRP A 468 -5.48 14.34 10.67
C TRP A 468 -6.61 14.01 11.67
N ASP A 469 -7.81 13.83 11.13
CA ASP A 469 -8.93 13.21 11.84
C ASP A 469 -8.56 11.79 12.27
N VAL A 470 -8.29 11.62 13.57
CA VAL A 470 -7.84 10.36 14.17
C VAL A 470 -8.91 9.28 14.04
N HIS A 471 -8.59 8.18 13.37
CA HIS A 471 -9.51 7.08 13.15
C HIS A 471 -8.79 5.72 13.22
N THR A 472 -9.59 4.67 13.38
CA THR A 472 -9.18 3.27 13.18
C THR A 472 -8.41 3.08 11.88
N LEU A 473 -7.21 2.50 11.93
CA LEU A 473 -6.40 2.16 10.76
C LEU A 473 -6.82 0.79 10.15
N ASP A 474 -6.75 0.68 8.83
CA ASP A 474 -6.97 -0.57 8.07
C ASP A 474 -5.99 -1.67 8.57
N GLU A 475 -6.40 -2.90 8.93
CA GLU A 475 -5.45 -3.89 9.52
C GLU A 475 -4.29 -4.29 8.60
N ASN A 476 -4.41 -4.05 7.30
CA ASN A 476 -3.33 -4.20 6.32
C ASN A 476 -2.35 -3.00 6.27
N TRP A 477 -2.51 -1.98 7.11
CA TRP A 477 -1.62 -0.82 7.17
C TRP A 477 -0.18 -1.24 7.49
N ALA A 478 -0.02 -2.29 8.31
CA ALA A 478 1.25 -2.94 8.63
C ALA A 478 1.36 -4.34 8.00
N ALA A 479 0.98 -4.48 6.71
CA ALA A 479 0.98 -5.75 5.98
C ALA A 479 2.30 -6.56 6.16
N PRO A 480 2.24 -7.91 6.19
CA PRO A 480 3.39 -8.78 6.48
C PRO A 480 4.56 -8.73 5.46
N ASN A 481 4.47 -7.85 4.47
CA ASN A 481 5.50 -7.56 3.46
C ASN A 481 6.19 -6.20 3.64
N LEU A 482 5.90 -5.45 4.71
CA LEU A 482 6.85 -4.46 5.21
C LEU A 482 8.07 -5.22 5.73
N PRO A 483 9.28 -5.01 5.16
CA PRO A 483 10.49 -5.49 5.80
C PRO A 483 10.54 -4.79 7.14
N ARG A 484 10.50 -5.56 8.22
CA ARG A 484 10.76 -5.01 9.55
C ARG A 484 12.03 -4.20 9.50
N VAL A 485 12.01 -3.12 10.26
CA VAL A 485 13.22 -2.43 10.63
C VAL A 485 14.16 -3.46 11.28
N ARG A 486 15.14 -4.01 10.54
CA ARG A 486 16.34 -4.55 11.19
C ARG A 486 16.84 -3.42 12.05
N ARG A 487 16.97 -3.65 13.37
CA ARG A 487 17.35 -2.64 14.37
C ARG A 487 18.49 -1.74 13.85
N ASN A 488 19.47 -2.38 13.21
CA ASN A 488 20.60 -1.84 12.42
C ASN A 488 20.35 -0.68 11.42
N ALA A 489 19.14 -0.14 11.22
CA ALA A 489 19.01 1.17 10.52
C ALA A 489 18.13 2.21 11.21
N ALA A 490 17.30 1.84 12.20
CA ALA A 490 16.79 2.83 13.15
C ALA A 490 17.91 3.20 14.14
N GLU A 491 18.66 2.20 14.60
CA GLU A 491 19.89 2.41 15.38
C GLU A 491 20.99 3.11 14.58
N ALA A 492 21.15 2.84 13.27
CA ALA A 492 22.14 3.56 12.44
C ALA A 492 21.69 4.97 11.97
N LEU A 493 20.44 5.38 12.27
CA LEU A 493 20.05 6.80 12.23
C LEU A 493 20.24 7.47 13.59
N ARG A 494 19.93 6.78 14.69
CA ARG A 494 20.01 7.34 16.06
C ARG A 494 21.44 7.40 16.59
N ALA A 495 22.28 6.40 16.30
CA ALA A 495 23.73 6.50 16.33
C ALA A 495 24.22 6.86 14.93
N LYS A 496 24.93 7.99 14.77
CA LYS A 496 25.47 8.46 13.49
C LYS A 496 26.68 7.62 13.01
N GLU A 497 26.54 6.31 12.90
CA GLU A 497 27.44 5.44 12.15
C GLU A 497 26.92 5.23 10.74
N PHE A 498 26.85 6.33 9.98
CA PHE A 498 26.96 6.21 8.52
C PHE A 498 28.25 5.45 8.18
N GLU A 499 28.28 4.78 7.03
CA GLU A 499 29.50 4.15 6.51
C GLU A 499 30.70 5.12 6.65
N PRO A 500 31.88 4.70 7.16
CA PRO A 500 32.96 5.62 7.53
C PRO A 500 33.39 6.59 6.41
N ARG A 501 33.20 6.18 5.14
CA ARG A 501 33.41 7.03 3.96
C ARG A 501 32.41 8.20 3.88
N LEU A 502 31.12 7.96 4.14
CA LEU A 502 30.09 9.00 4.19
C LEU A 502 30.29 9.93 5.40
N GLN A 503 30.60 9.40 6.60
CA GLN A 503 30.98 10.25 7.75
C GLN A 503 32.13 11.20 7.40
N LYS A 504 33.20 10.67 6.78
CA LYS A 504 34.41 11.41 6.43
C LYS A 504 34.19 12.47 5.33
N GLU A 505 33.27 12.24 4.39
CA GLU A 505 32.91 13.28 3.41
C GLU A 505 31.91 14.30 3.98
N LEU A 506 30.99 13.87 4.85
CA LEU A 506 30.02 14.75 5.50
C LEU A 506 30.70 15.73 6.47
N SER A 507 31.74 15.31 7.20
CA SER A 507 32.51 16.17 8.10
C SER A 507 33.37 17.23 7.40
N ARG A 508 33.49 17.17 6.06
CA ARG A 508 34.17 18.16 5.21
C ARG A 508 33.21 19.19 4.61
N LEU A 509 31.93 19.15 4.95
CA LEU A 509 30.90 20.07 4.47
C LEU A 509 30.31 20.84 5.64
N ASP A 510 29.82 22.05 5.37
CA ASP A 510 29.24 22.96 6.37
C ASP A 510 28.18 22.24 7.24
N PRO A 511 28.40 22.07 8.55
CA PRO A 511 27.48 21.33 9.41
C PRO A 511 26.14 22.05 9.65
N SER A 512 26.01 23.35 9.31
CA SER A 512 24.76 24.11 9.48
C SER A 512 23.67 23.71 8.48
N VAL A 513 24.07 23.31 7.26
CA VAL A 513 23.16 22.77 6.25
C VAL A 513 22.78 21.32 6.63
N PRO A 514 21.51 20.96 6.75
CA PRO A 514 21.14 19.60 7.15
C PRO A 514 21.49 18.54 6.09
N PHE A 515 21.68 17.30 6.54
CA PHE A 515 21.78 16.11 5.69
C PHE A 515 20.92 15.02 6.33
N ASN A 516 19.65 15.01 5.96
CA ASN A 516 18.60 14.23 6.61
C ASN A 516 17.98 13.25 5.58
N PRO A 517 18.69 12.17 5.20
CA PRO A 517 18.10 11.11 4.40
C PRO A 517 17.06 10.32 5.20
N GLU A 518 15.92 10.03 4.59
CA GLU A 518 15.07 8.91 5.00
C GLU A 518 15.66 7.62 4.42
N VAL A 519 15.75 6.57 5.26
CA VAL A 519 16.18 5.23 4.85
C VAL A 519 14.98 4.32 4.66
N ARG A 520 15.10 3.31 3.80
CA ARG A 520 14.07 2.25 3.59
C ARG A 520 12.75 2.75 2.98
N TYR A 521 12.72 3.96 2.44
CA TYR A 521 11.61 4.47 1.62
C TYR A 521 11.23 3.46 0.53
N LEU A 522 9.93 3.26 0.31
CA LEU A 522 9.40 2.43 -0.77
C LEU A 522 8.81 3.35 -1.84
N HIS A 523 9.59 3.61 -2.89
CA HIS A 523 9.11 4.35 -4.04
C HIS A 523 8.23 3.45 -4.92
N HIS A 524 7.19 4.04 -5.54
CA HIS A 524 6.35 3.34 -6.51
C HIS A 524 5.74 4.28 -7.53
N THR A 525 5.41 3.75 -8.71
CA THR A 525 4.60 4.50 -9.70
C THR A 525 3.14 4.57 -9.26
N TRP A 526 2.41 5.60 -9.70
CA TRP A 526 0.98 5.77 -9.37
C TRP A 526 0.14 4.53 -9.71
N ALA A 527 0.38 3.93 -10.88
CA ALA A 527 -0.31 2.73 -11.33
C ALA A 527 0.11 1.45 -10.59
N GLN A 528 1.10 1.52 -9.67
CA GLN A 528 1.71 0.36 -8.99
C GLN A 528 2.17 -0.71 -9.98
N THR A 529 2.71 -0.26 -11.12
CA THR A 529 3.35 -1.09 -12.14
C THR A 529 4.77 -1.40 -11.73
N PHE A 530 5.44 -0.44 -11.09
CA PHE A 530 6.81 -0.58 -10.62
C PHE A 530 7.00 -0.01 -9.20
N PHE A 531 7.99 -0.55 -8.51
CA PHE A 531 8.42 -0.22 -7.15
C PHE A 531 9.96 -0.17 -7.12
N SER A 532 10.56 0.63 -6.26
CA SER A 532 11.99 0.56 -5.94
C SER A 532 12.26 0.90 -4.47
N ARG A 533 13.44 0.53 -3.97
CA ARG A 533 13.90 0.89 -2.62
C ARG A 533 15.23 1.63 -2.72
N PRO A 534 15.23 2.96 -2.77
CA PRO A 534 16.46 3.73 -2.70
C PRO A 534 17.19 3.50 -1.37
N GLU A 535 18.51 3.57 -1.41
CA GLU A 535 19.39 3.61 -0.24
C GLU A 535 19.03 4.78 0.67
N PHE A 536 18.89 5.98 0.08
CA PHE A 536 18.44 7.20 0.73
C PHE A 536 17.38 7.92 -0.11
N PHE A 537 16.31 8.34 0.56
CA PHE A 537 15.32 9.27 0.03
C PHE A 537 15.52 10.65 0.68
N PHE A 538 15.44 11.72 -0.11
CA PHE A 538 15.63 13.08 0.37
C PHE A 538 14.43 13.96 -0.03
N GLN A 539 13.99 14.80 0.90
CA GLN A 539 13.07 15.92 0.65
C GLN A 539 13.72 17.24 1.11
N PRO A 540 14.69 17.77 0.34
CA PRO A 540 15.37 18.99 0.72
C PRO A 540 14.44 20.21 0.63
N SER A 541 14.56 21.11 1.59
CA SER A 541 13.78 22.35 1.66
C SER A 541 14.50 23.56 1.06
N THR A 542 15.80 23.44 0.78
CA THR A 542 16.64 24.54 0.28
C THR A 542 17.65 24.09 -0.78
N VAL A 543 18.14 25.04 -1.57
CA VAL A 543 19.18 24.80 -2.58
C VAL A 543 20.53 24.36 -1.96
N PRO A 544 21.01 24.92 -0.83
CA PRO A 544 22.21 24.42 -0.14
C PRO A 544 22.12 22.94 0.28
N GLU A 545 20.96 22.45 0.71
CA GLU A 545 20.74 21.02 0.99
C GLU A 545 20.93 20.19 -0.28
N LEU A 546 20.34 20.61 -1.40
CA LEU A 546 20.54 19.96 -2.70
C LEU A 546 22.01 19.98 -3.14
N GLN A 547 22.72 21.10 -2.99
CA GLN A 547 24.15 21.21 -3.30
C GLN A 547 24.99 20.25 -2.44
N LYS A 548 24.64 20.09 -1.15
CA LYS A 548 25.26 19.10 -0.27
C LYS A 548 25.01 17.67 -0.74
N ILE A 549 23.76 17.32 -1.06
CA ILE A 549 23.39 15.98 -1.56
C ILE A 549 24.15 15.67 -2.85
N VAL A 550 24.16 16.58 -3.83
CA VAL A 550 24.91 16.44 -5.10
C VAL A 550 26.42 16.32 -4.86
N THR A 551 26.99 17.13 -3.96
CA THR A 551 28.42 17.03 -3.60
C THR A 551 28.76 15.67 -2.99
N LEU A 552 27.95 15.16 -2.06
CA LEU A 552 28.17 13.86 -1.42
C LEU A 552 27.98 12.71 -2.39
N GLY A 553 26.91 12.72 -3.19
CA GLY A 553 26.65 11.70 -4.21
C GLY A 553 27.83 11.56 -5.16
N ARG A 554 28.34 12.68 -5.68
CA ARG A 554 29.53 12.74 -6.53
C ARG A 554 30.80 12.19 -5.85
N ARG A 555 31.09 12.54 -4.60
CA ARG A 555 32.30 12.06 -3.88
C ARG A 555 32.21 10.59 -3.46
N LEU A 556 30.99 10.06 -3.30
CA LEU A 556 30.74 8.69 -2.89
C LEU A 556 30.49 7.73 -4.06
N GLY A 557 30.28 8.26 -5.27
CA GLY A 557 29.92 7.46 -6.46
C GLY A 557 28.47 6.96 -6.43
N LYS A 558 27.56 7.74 -5.82
CA LYS A 558 26.13 7.42 -5.68
C LYS A 558 25.33 8.25 -6.69
N ARG A 559 24.60 7.59 -7.58
CA ARG A 559 23.65 8.21 -8.51
C ARG A 559 22.49 8.86 -7.76
N ILE A 560 21.97 9.93 -8.32
CA ILE A 560 20.81 10.69 -7.84
C ILE A 560 19.71 10.62 -8.90
N CYS A 561 18.61 9.93 -8.60
CA CYS A 561 17.36 10.03 -9.35
C CYS A 561 16.52 11.16 -8.76
N VAL A 562 15.87 11.96 -9.60
CA VAL A 562 14.92 13.00 -9.17
C VAL A 562 13.50 12.56 -9.48
N THR A 563 12.59 12.64 -8.51
CA THR A 563 11.18 12.30 -8.67
C THR A 563 10.27 13.44 -8.19
N GLY A 564 9.08 13.53 -8.78
CA GLY A 564 7.92 14.16 -8.15
C GLY A 564 7.06 13.08 -7.47
N PHE A 565 5.76 13.19 -7.67
CA PHE A 565 4.71 12.32 -7.10
C PHE A 565 4.61 10.90 -7.72
N GLY A 566 5.65 10.38 -8.39
CA GLY A 566 5.63 9.02 -8.98
C GLY A 566 4.57 8.78 -10.08
N HIS A 567 3.97 9.83 -10.65
CA HIS A 567 2.82 9.71 -11.55
C HIS A 567 3.10 9.16 -12.96
N SER A 568 4.37 9.04 -13.34
CA SER A 568 4.80 8.44 -14.61
C SER A 568 4.42 6.95 -14.66
N PRO A 569 3.73 6.45 -15.70
CA PRO A 569 3.58 5.02 -15.92
C PRO A 569 4.90 4.27 -16.15
N SER A 570 5.97 4.95 -16.59
CA SER A 570 7.30 4.37 -16.86
C SER A 570 8.16 4.16 -15.60
N ASP A 571 9.20 3.35 -15.75
CA ASP A 571 10.24 3.02 -14.77
C ASP A 571 11.35 4.08 -14.64
N LEU A 572 11.22 5.24 -15.31
CA LEU A 572 12.20 6.34 -15.30
C LEU A 572 12.61 6.84 -13.89
N SER A 573 11.66 6.82 -12.93
CA SER A 573 11.88 7.36 -11.58
C SER A 573 12.40 6.34 -10.56
N LEU A 574 12.77 5.15 -11.02
CA LEU A 574 13.19 4.05 -10.14
C LEU A 574 14.70 4.07 -9.94
N THR A 575 15.11 3.86 -8.71
CA THR A 575 16.52 3.65 -8.35
C THR A 575 16.65 2.80 -7.09
N SER A 576 17.76 2.08 -6.99
CA SER A 576 18.28 1.48 -5.76
C SER A 576 19.23 2.40 -4.98
N GLN A 577 19.69 3.51 -5.58
CA GLN A 577 20.65 4.44 -4.99
C GLN A 577 19.92 5.64 -4.37
N TRP A 578 20.29 6.89 -4.67
CA TRP A 578 19.70 8.05 -3.99
C TRP A 578 18.52 8.61 -4.78
N LEU A 579 17.40 8.84 -4.09
CA LEU A 579 16.17 9.40 -4.66
C LEU A 579 15.88 10.76 -4.03
N VAL A 580 15.70 11.80 -4.84
CA VAL A 580 15.42 13.17 -4.39
C VAL A 580 14.03 13.57 -4.86
N ASN A 581 13.16 13.91 -3.91
CA ASN A 581 11.85 14.49 -4.15
C ASN A 581 11.85 15.98 -3.78
N LEU A 582 11.33 16.83 -4.66
CA LEU A 582 11.46 18.28 -4.53
C LEU A 582 10.27 18.97 -3.84
N ASP A 583 9.27 18.24 -3.33
CA ASP A 583 7.97 18.81 -2.97
C ASP A 583 8.04 19.88 -1.85
N LYS A 584 9.11 19.86 -1.02
CA LYS A 584 9.39 20.88 0.01
C LYS A 584 10.05 22.16 -0.55
N LEU A 585 10.58 22.13 -1.76
CA LEU A 585 11.14 23.27 -2.49
C LEU A 585 10.06 23.86 -3.43
N SER A 586 9.07 24.52 -2.85
CA SER A 586 7.78 24.82 -3.52
C SER A 586 7.26 26.26 -3.36
N ARG A 587 8.08 27.22 -2.94
CA ARG A 587 7.68 28.62 -2.76
C ARG A 587 7.47 29.34 -4.10
N VAL A 588 6.56 30.32 -4.13
CA VAL A 588 6.55 31.35 -5.19
C VAL A 588 7.54 32.44 -4.78
N LEU A 589 8.42 32.83 -5.69
CA LEU A 589 9.54 33.73 -5.43
C LEU A 589 9.25 35.15 -5.91
N GLU A 590 8.59 35.28 -7.06
CA GLU A 590 8.32 36.59 -7.69
C GLU A 590 7.07 36.51 -8.59
N TRP A 591 6.26 37.56 -8.56
CA TRP A 591 5.09 37.77 -9.42
C TRP A 591 5.38 38.89 -10.41
N ASP A 592 4.78 38.79 -11.60
CA ASP A 592 4.91 39.75 -12.69
C ASP A 592 6.38 40.14 -12.98
N VAL A 593 7.23 39.11 -13.10
CA VAL A 593 8.70 39.22 -13.20
C VAL A 593 9.10 40.24 -14.25
N GLY A 594 9.95 41.20 -13.87
CA GLY A 594 10.37 42.30 -14.76
C GLY A 594 9.24 43.24 -15.21
N GLY A 595 8.12 43.27 -14.48
CA GLY A 595 6.93 44.05 -14.82
C GLY A 595 6.01 43.40 -15.86
N LYS A 596 6.24 42.13 -16.24
CA LYS A 596 5.45 41.44 -17.26
C LYS A 596 4.25 40.69 -16.64
N PRO A 597 2.99 41.08 -16.95
CA PRO A 597 1.80 40.46 -16.37
C PRO A 597 1.75 38.93 -16.56
N GLY A 598 1.47 38.21 -15.48
CA GLY A 598 1.30 36.75 -15.46
C GLY A 598 2.60 35.97 -15.62
N LEU A 599 3.76 36.63 -15.62
CA LEU A 599 5.06 35.96 -15.61
C LEU A 599 5.49 35.69 -14.16
N VAL A 600 5.54 34.42 -13.76
CA VAL A 600 5.71 34.02 -12.34
C VAL A 600 6.95 33.17 -12.18
N ARG A 601 7.78 33.47 -11.17
CA ARG A 601 8.98 32.69 -10.82
C ARG A 601 8.77 31.95 -9.50
N PHE A 602 9.02 30.65 -9.49
CA PHE A 602 8.77 29.78 -8.34
C PHE A 602 9.74 28.59 -8.29
N GLU A 603 9.79 27.95 -7.13
CA GLU A 603 10.62 26.77 -6.89
C GLU A 603 10.03 25.49 -7.52
N ALA A 604 10.90 24.65 -8.08
CA ALA A 604 10.55 23.59 -9.03
C ALA A 604 9.67 22.45 -8.48
N GLY A 605 9.55 22.31 -7.16
CA GLY A 605 8.78 21.26 -6.48
C GLY A 605 7.27 21.42 -6.49
N ARG A 606 6.73 22.58 -6.92
CA ARG A 606 5.27 22.78 -6.98
C ARG A 606 4.59 21.76 -7.89
N SER A 607 3.39 21.29 -7.50
CA SER A 607 2.48 20.58 -8.39
C SER A 607 1.76 21.55 -9.34
N LEU A 608 1.26 21.05 -10.47
CA LEU A 608 0.44 21.85 -11.40
C LEU A 608 -0.87 22.32 -10.73
N GLY A 609 -1.41 21.55 -9.78
CA GLY A 609 -2.57 21.90 -8.97
C GLY A 609 -2.27 23.11 -8.08
N ASN A 610 -1.25 22.99 -7.21
CA ASN A 610 -0.87 24.06 -6.29
C ASN A 610 -0.39 25.31 -7.05
N LEU A 611 0.19 25.17 -8.25
CA LEU A 611 0.48 26.31 -9.12
C LEU A 611 -0.81 26.99 -9.61
N ASN A 612 -1.77 26.24 -10.17
CA ASN A 612 -3.05 26.78 -10.62
C ASN A 612 -3.85 27.48 -9.49
N GLU A 613 -3.79 26.96 -8.27
CA GLU A 613 -4.46 27.59 -7.11
C GLU A 613 -3.87 28.97 -6.81
N SER A 614 -2.55 29.08 -6.65
CA SER A 614 -1.91 30.39 -6.41
C SER A 614 -1.98 31.34 -7.61
N LEU A 615 -2.05 30.83 -8.85
CA LEU A 615 -2.33 31.67 -10.02
C LEU A 615 -3.75 32.24 -9.97
N ALA A 616 -4.74 31.45 -9.58
CA ALA A 616 -6.14 31.89 -9.51
C ALA A 616 -6.34 33.00 -8.46
N GLU A 617 -5.62 32.94 -7.33
CA GLU A 617 -5.57 34.03 -6.33
C GLU A 617 -5.08 35.38 -6.90
N LYS A 618 -4.37 35.36 -8.03
CA LYS A 618 -3.87 36.52 -8.76
C LYS A 618 -4.62 36.80 -10.06
N GLY A 619 -5.72 36.10 -10.33
CA GLY A 619 -6.50 36.26 -11.55
C GLY A 619 -5.85 35.64 -12.80
N TYR A 620 -4.99 34.64 -12.63
CA TYR A 620 -4.31 33.90 -13.70
C TYR A 620 -4.60 32.39 -13.64
N THR A 621 -4.25 31.66 -14.70
CA THR A 621 -4.36 30.20 -14.80
C THR A 621 -3.32 29.63 -15.77
N LEU A 622 -3.13 28.30 -15.80
CA LEU A 622 -2.34 27.66 -16.85
C LEU A 622 -3.06 27.77 -18.22
N PRO A 623 -2.35 28.10 -19.32
CA PRO A 623 -2.93 28.20 -20.66
C PRO A 623 -3.37 26.85 -21.23
N ASN A 624 -2.77 25.76 -20.79
CA ASN A 624 -3.10 24.39 -21.19
C ASN A 624 -2.79 23.43 -20.05
N LEU A 625 -3.51 22.32 -19.97
CA LEU A 625 -3.36 21.33 -18.91
C LEU A 625 -3.52 19.91 -19.47
N GLY A 626 -2.72 18.98 -18.93
CA GLY A 626 -2.96 17.55 -19.14
C GLY A 626 -4.22 17.07 -18.40
N SER A 627 -4.52 15.79 -18.50
CA SER A 627 -5.69 15.18 -17.84
C SER A 627 -5.59 15.15 -16.31
N ILE A 628 -4.41 15.43 -15.73
CA ILE A 628 -4.09 15.37 -14.29
C ILE A 628 -3.25 16.60 -13.90
N ASN A 629 -3.42 17.12 -12.68
CA ASN A 629 -2.64 18.27 -12.16
C ASN A 629 -1.77 17.96 -10.92
N VAL A 630 -1.79 16.74 -10.36
CA VAL A 630 -0.95 16.43 -9.18
C VAL A 630 0.54 16.24 -9.52
N GLN A 631 0.92 16.18 -10.80
CA GLN A 631 2.31 16.12 -11.23
C GLN A 631 3.09 17.38 -10.79
N SER A 632 4.37 17.21 -10.41
CA SER A 632 5.29 18.34 -10.21
C SER A 632 5.55 19.04 -11.54
N VAL A 633 5.65 20.37 -11.55
CA VAL A 633 5.87 21.15 -12.79
C VAL A 633 7.17 20.71 -13.46
N ALA A 634 8.25 20.54 -12.69
CA ALA A 634 9.54 20.09 -13.20
C ALA A 634 9.49 18.68 -13.82
N GLY A 635 8.78 17.74 -13.21
CA GLY A 635 8.59 16.40 -13.77
C GLY A 635 7.69 16.40 -15.01
N ALA A 636 6.68 17.27 -15.05
CA ALA A 636 5.77 17.42 -16.18
C ALA A 636 6.50 17.93 -17.43
N ILE A 637 7.31 18.99 -17.31
CA ILE A 637 8.11 19.49 -18.44
C ILE A 637 9.21 18.49 -18.84
N SER A 638 9.92 17.91 -17.86
CA SER A 638 11.05 17.01 -18.11
C SER A 638 10.68 15.73 -18.86
N THR A 639 9.39 15.40 -18.97
CA THR A 639 8.87 14.23 -19.68
C THR A 639 7.96 14.56 -20.88
N GLY A 640 7.83 15.85 -21.24
CA GLY A 640 7.06 16.28 -22.42
C GLY A 640 5.55 16.31 -22.23
N THR A 641 5.05 16.65 -21.04
CA THR A 641 3.60 16.72 -20.76
C THR A 641 2.90 17.75 -21.65
N HIS A 642 1.71 17.39 -22.16
CA HIS A 642 0.88 18.21 -23.05
C HIS A 642 -0.63 18.03 -22.75
N GLY A 643 -1.42 19.03 -23.12
CA GLY A 643 -2.89 18.96 -23.07
C GLY A 643 -3.51 18.41 -24.37
N SER A 644 -4.61 19.00 -24.83
CA SER A 644 -5.21 18.67 -26.14
C SER A 644 -5.87 19.88 -26.80
N SER A 645 -5.15 20.52 -27.73
CA SER A 645 -5.53 21.75 -28.44
C SER A 645 -4.60 22.00 -29.63
N LEU A 646 -5.11 22.47 -30.77
CA LEU A 646 -4.25 22.93 -31.90
C LEU A 646 -3.58 24.28 -31.66
N LYS A 647 -3.93 25.01 -30.58
CA LYS A 647 -3.33 26.31 -30.25
C LYS A 647 -2.08 26.16 -29.38
N HIS A 648 -2.04 25.10 -28.58
CA HIS A 648 -1.05 24.91 -27.51
C HIS A 648 -0.17 23.68 -27.78
N GLY A 649 1.13 23.80 -27.49
CA GLY A 649 2.10 22.70 -27.61
C GLY A 649 2.35 21.95 -26.30
N LEU A 650 3.60 21.58 -26.09
CA LEU A 650 4.08 21.05 -24.81
C LEU A 650 3.95 22.10 -23.69
N LEU A 651 3.71 21.66 -22.45
CA LEU A 651 3.65 22.54 -21.28
C LEU A 651 4.95 23.34 -21.07
N SER A 652 6.09 22.80 -21.51
CA SER A 652 7.39 23.45 -21.49
C SER A 652 7.43 24.78 -22.26
N ASN A 653 6.55 24.99 -23.25
CA ASN A 653 6.52 26.22 -24.06
C ASN A 653 6.22 27.48 -23.24
N SER A 654 5.50 27.32 -22.12
CA SER A 654 5.22 28.40 -21.17
C SER A 654 6.39 28.72 -20.24
N ILE A 655 7.48 27.94 -20.24
CA ILE A 655 8.69 28.22 -19.44
C ILE A 655 9.60 29.17 -20.22
N THR A 656 9.85 30.37 -19.70
CA THR A 656 10.73 31.36 -20.36
C THR A 656 12.16 31.35 -19.84
N ALA A 657 12.35 30.90 -18.59
CA ALA A 657 13.64 30.71 -17.95
C ALA A 657 13.55 29.65 -16.84
N LEU A 658 14.68 29.08 -16.45
CA LEU A 658 14.79 28.15 -15.33
C LEU A 658 16.18 28.24 -14.68
N LYS A 659 16.32 27.67 -13.48
CA LYS A 659 17.63 27.39 -12.87
C LYS A 659 17.82 25.90 -12.66
N ILE A 660 18.99 25.40 -13.00
CA ILE A 660 19.37 24.00 -12.82
C ILE A 660 20.64 23.87 -11.97
N LEU A 661 20.61 22.95 -11.02
CA LEU A 661 21.75 22.52 -10.22
C LEU A 661 22.47 21.37 -10.94
N LEU A 662 23.72 21.60 -11.34
CA LEU A 662 24.53 20.65 -12.10
C LEU A 662 25.33 19.71 -11.19
N SER A 663 25.93 18.67 -11.79
CA SER A 663 26.77 17.66 -11.13
C SER A 663 27.92 18.25 -10.31
N ASN A 664 28.48 19.38 -10.75
CA ASN A 664 29.53 20.14 -10.07
C ASN A 664 29.02 20.99 -8.89
N SER A 665 27.73 20.89 -8.55
CA SER A 665 27.03 21.63 -7.49
C SER A 665 26.91 23.14 -7.70
N LYS A 666 27.12 23.65 -8.92
CA LYS A 666 26.76 25.02 -9.32
C LYS A 666 25.31 25.08 -9.77
N VAL A 667 24.62 26.15 -9.39
CA VAL A 667 23.32 26.53 -9.95
C VAL A 667 23.54 27.44 -11.15
N VAL A 668 22.88 27.16 -12.26
CA VAL A 668 23.04 27.87 -13.53
C VAL A 668 21.67 28.36 -14.02
N ASP A 669 21.55 29.68 -14.25
CA ASP A 669 20.36 30.24 -14.90
C ASP A 669 20.39 29.94 -16.40
N CYS A 670 19.24 29.55 -16.94
CA CYS A 670 19.05 29.17 -18.33
C CYS A 670 17.82 29.86 -18.91
N SER A 671 17.92 30.42 -20.12
CA SER A 671 16.84 31.02 -20.90
C SER A 671 17.15 30.86 -22.40
N ALA A 672 16.28 31.38 -23.28
CA ALA A 672 16.56 31.42 -24.72
C ALA A 672 17.84 32.22 -25.08
N GLU A 673 18.28 33.14 -24.21
CA GLU A 673 19.45 34.01 -24.42
C GLU A 673 20.67 33.59 -23.58
N LYS A 674 20.45 33.03 -22.39
CA LYS A 674 21.50 32.66 -21.44
C LYS A 674 21.60 31.14 -21.32
N ASN A 675 22.76 30.56 -21.63
CA ASN A 675 22.98 29.10 -21.64
C ASN A 675 21.94 28.36 -22.52
N ALA A 676 21.67 28.88 -23.71
CA ALA A 676 20.53 28.49 -24.56
C ALA A 676 20.48 26.99 -24.91
N SER A 677 21.63 26.33 -25.10
CA SER A 677 21.71 24.87 -25.32
C SER A 677 21.24 24.08 -24.09
N LEU A 678 21.70 24.46 -22.89
CA LEU A 678 21.28 23.87 -21.62
C LEU A 678 19.81 24.18 -21.32
N PHE A 679 19.31 25.38 -21.66
CA PHE A 679 17.89 25.71 -21.59
C PHE A 679 17.05 24.77 -22.48
N ARG A 680 17.40 24.67 -23.77
CA ARG A 680 16.71 23.81 -24.76
C ARG A 680 16.71 22.33 -24.36
N ALA A 681 17.76 21.86 -23.71
CA ALA A 681 17.81 20.50 -23.13
C ALA A 681 16.97 20.37 -21.85
N ALA A 682 17.04 21.35 -20.94
CA ALA A 682 16.35 21.32 -19.65
C ALA A 682 14.82 21.38 -19.76
N LEU A 683 14.27 21.99 -20.82
CA LEU A 683 12.83 21.99 -21.12
C LEU A 683 12.24 20.58 -21.30
N LEU A 684 13.05 19.57 -21.67
CA LEU A 684 12.69 18.15 -21.65
C LEU A 684 13.92 17.32 -21.28
N SER A 685 14.29 17.37 -19.99
CA SER A 685 15.57 16.85 -19.48
C SER A 685 15.63 15.36 -19.20
N LEU A 686 14.48 14.67 -19.07
CA LEU A 686 14.35 13.31 -18.52
C LEU A 686 15.02 13.12 -17.13
N GLY A 687 15.35 14.21 -16.42
CA GLY A 687 16.11 14.19 -15.17
C GLY A 687 17.62 13.97 -15.33
N SER A 688 18.16 13.80 -16.55
CA SER A 688 19.56 13.36 -16.76
C SER A 688 20.61 14.48 -16.80
N LEU A 689 20.20 15.75 -16.73
CA LEU A 689 21.10 16.92 -16.82
C LEU A 689 21.53 17.47 -15.45
N GLY A 690 20.73 17.21 -14.41
CA GLY A 690 20.79 17.92 -13.15
C GLY A 690 19.40 18.20 -12.58
N ILE A 691 19.37 18.86 -11.42
CA ILE A 691 18.15 19.11 -10.66
C ILE A 691 17.63 20.51 -11.00
N ILE A 692 16.47 20.60 -11.67
CA ILE A 692 15.80 21.90 -11.88
C ILE A 692 15.30 22.40 -10.52
N VAL A 693 15.66 23.62 -10.12
CA VAL A 693 15.37 24.19 -8.78
C VAL A 693 14.45 25.41 -8.81
N GLU A 694 14.50 26.23 -9.88
CA GLU A 694 13.57 27.35 -10.11
C GLU A 694 13.03 27.31 -11.55
N LEU A 695 11.81 27.77 -11.73
CA LEU A 695 11.12 27.90 -13.01
C LEU A 695 10.47 29.29 -13.12
N THR A 696 10.53 29.88 -14.31
CA THR A 696 9.78 31.09 -14.67
C THR A 696 8.75 30.74 -15.75
N PHE A 697 7.47 30.90 -15.44
CA PHE A 697 6.33 30.44 -16.23
C PHE A 697 5.44 31.61 -16.66
N GLN A 698 5.03 31.65 -17.93
CA GLN A 698 4.02 32.57 -18.43
C GLN A 698 2.61 31.98 -18.28
N ALA A 699 1.88 32.47 -17.29
CA ALA A 699 0.45 32.22 -17.13
C ALA A 699 -0.38 33.16 -18.02
N VAL A 700 -1.68 32.85 -18.14
CA VAL A 700 -2.69 33.66 -18.85
C VAL A 700 -3.79 34.08 -17.86
N PRO A 701 -4.60 35.13 -18.15
CA PRO A 701 -5.72 35.51 -17.30
C PRO A 701 -6.67 34.34 -17.02
N ASP A 702 -7.21 34.23 -15.81
CA ASP A 702 -8.12 33.15 -15.42
C ASP A 702 -9.41 33.18 -16.24
N PHE A 703 -9.94 32.00 -16.58
CA PHE A 703 -11.11 31.87 -17.44
C PHE A 703 -11.94 30.62 -17.12
N ASN A 704 -13.23 30.71 -17.41
CA ASN A 704 -14.14 29.58 -17.39
C ASN A 704 -14.16 28.89 -18.75
N ILE A 705 -14.31 27.57 -18.73
CA ILE A 705 -14.48 26.72 -19.90
C ILE A 705 -15.90 26.14 -19.90
N LYS A 706 -16.62 26.31 -21.02
CA LYS A 706 -17.83 25.56 -21.32
C LYS A 706 -17.42 24.35 -22.12
N TRP A 707 -17.74 23.16 -21.62
CA TRP A 707 -17.44 21.91 -22.31
C TRP A 707 -18.66 21.05 -22.55
N SER A 708 -18.59 20.22 -23.59
CA SER A 708 -19.59 19.23 -23.94
C SER A 708 -18.94 17.91 -24.36
N GLN A 709 -19.66 16.80 -24.15
CA GLN A 709 -19.22 15.45 -24.44
C GLN A 709 -20.35 14.66 -25.10
N SER A 710 -20.10 14.07 -26.28
CA SER A 710 -21.13 13.42 -27.10
C SER A 710 -20.58 12.22 -27.89
N LEU A 711 -21.43 11.23 -28.16
CA LEU A 711 -21.08 9.99 -28.86
C LEU A 711 -21.40 10.08 -30.36
N TRP A 712 -20.42 9.74 -31.22
CA TRP A 712 -20.49 9.80 -32.68
C TRP A 712 -20.03 8.48 -33.33
N THR A 713 -20.35 8.28 -34.61
CA THR A 713 -19.82 7.16 -35.41
C THR A 713 -18.34 7.39 -35.72
N LEU A 714 -17.58 6.32 -35.94
CA LEU A 714 -16.17 6.45 -36.33
C LEU A 714 -16.02 7.15 -37.70
N ASP A 715 -16.93 6.87 -38.64
CA ASP A 715 -16.94 7.51 -39.96
C ASP A 715 -17.06 9.03 -39.85
N HIS A 716 -17.93 9.55 -38.98
CA HIS A 716 -18.04 10.98 -38.73
C HIS A 716 -16.73 11.61 -38.22
N ILE A 717 -15.95 10.90 -37.39
CA ILE A 717 -14.63 11.35 -36.93
C ILE A 717 -13.65 11.42 -38.09
N LEU A 718 -13.66 10.43 -38.98
CA LEU A 718 -12.77 10.36 -40.13
C LEU A 718 -13.14 11.39 -41.21
N ASP A 719 -14.43 11.64 -41.44
CA ASP A 719 -14.96 12.61 -42.40
C ASP A 719 -14.76 14.07 -41.94
N THR A 720 -14.75 14.32 -40.63
CA THR A 720 -14.52 15.67 -40.06
C THR A 720 -13.06 15.95 -39.68
N TRP A 721 -12.17 14.98 -39.83
CA TRP A 721 -10.78 15.06 -39.34
C TRP A 721 -10.01 16.26 -39.89
N ASP A 722 -10.07 16.46 -41.20
CA ASP A 722 -9.34 17.51 -41.93
C ASP A 722 -10.16 18.81 -42.08
N THR A 723 -11.35 18.90 -41.47
CA THR A 723 -12.26 20.05 -41.62
C THR A 723 -12.46 20.82 -40.31
N ASP A 724 -13.34 20.37 -39.42
CA ASP A 724 -13.72 21.12 -38.21
C ASP A 724 -13.57 20.37 -36.88
N LEU A 725 -13.24 19.06 -36.91
CA LEU A 725 -13.16 18.20 -35.71
C LEU A 725 -12.34 18.84 -34.59
N TRP A 726 -11.16 19.37 -34.94
CA TRP A 726 -10.14 19.92 -34.05
C TRP A 726 -10.22 21.43 -33.83
N THR A 727 -10.92 22.15 -34.70
CA THR A 727 -10.93 23.63 -34.77
C THR A 727 -12.24 24.25 -34.27
N GLN A 728 -13.32 23.45 -34.15
CA GLN A 728 -14.63 23.91 -33.67
C GLN A 728 -14.60 24.48 -32.24
N GLN A 729 -13.64 24.05 -31.40
CA GLN A 729 -13.40 24.56 -30.05
C GLN A 729 -11.89 24.50 -29.72
N GLU A 730 -11.41 25.38 -28.83
CA GLU A 730 -9.98 25.48 -28.50
C GLU A 730 -9.40 24.18 -27.93
N TYR A 731 -10.17 23.44 -27.13
CA TYR A 731 -9.76 22.17 -26.55
C TYR A 731 -10.64 21.04 -27.07
N THR A 732 -10.04 20.00 -27.64
CA THR A 732 -10.76 18.84 -28.21
C THR A 732 -10.05 17.55 -27.82
N ARG A 733 -10.80 16.53 -27.37
CA ARG A 733 -10.32 15.16 -27.10
C ARG A 733 -11.28 14.16 -27.74
N VAL A 734 -10.76 13.07 -28.28
CA VAL A 734 -11.57 11.99 -28.85
C VAL A 734 -11.19 10.67 -28.18
N TRP A 735 -12.18 9.96 -27.64
CA TRP A 735 -12.01 8.60 -27.10
C TRP A 735 -12.62 7.62 -28.08
N TRP A 736 -11.78 6.96 -28.87
CA TRP A 736 -12.19 5.99 -29.88
C TRP A 736 -12.49 4.64 -29.21
N LEU A 737 -13.67 4.08 -29.50
CA LEU A 737 -14.18 2.81 -28.98
C LEU A 737 -14.15 1.76 -30.11
N PRO A 738 -13.11 0.89 -30.19
CA PRO A 738 -12.86 0.07 -31.37
C PRO A 738 -14.04 -0.83 -31.76
N TYR A 739 -14.52 -1.67 -30.83
CA TYR A 739 -15.57 -2.66 -31.10
C TYR A 739 -16.95 -2.06 -31.39
N LEU A 740 -17.20 -0.82 -30.97
CA LEU A 740 -18.46 -0.13 -31.22
C LEU A 740 -18.47 0.60 -32.58
N SER A 741 -17.32 0.74 -33.25
CA SER A 741 -17.14 1.59 -34.44
C SER A 741 -17.62 3.04 -34.18
N ARG A 742 -17.30 3.57 -32.99
CA ARG A 742 -17.75 4.87 -32.49
C ARG A 742 -16.61 5.60 -31.78
N ALA A 743 -16.79 6.89 -31.54
CA ALA A 743 -15.95 7.64 -30.62
C ALA A 743 -16.76 8.64 -29.81
N VAL A 744 -16.28 8.97 -28.62
CA VAL A 744 -16.81 10.05 -27.80
C VAL A 744 -15.94 11.27 -28.02
N ILE A 745 -16.53 12.37 -28.47
CA ILE A 745 -15.85 13.66 -28.63
C ILE A 745 -16.15 14.49 -27.39
N TRP A 746 -15.10 15.02 -26.76
CA TRP A 746 -15.17 16.10 -25.79
C TRP A 746 -14.62 17.37 -26.42
N ARG A 747 -15.36 18.47 -26.31
CA ARG A 747 -15.00 19.79 -26.82
C ARG A 747 -15.20 20.83 -25.73
N GLY A 748 -14.26 21.76 -25.56
CA GLY A 748 -14.34 22.84 -24.59
C GLY A 748 -13.76 24.15 -25.11
N GLY A 749 -14.39 25.27 -24.76
CA GLY A 749 -13.96 26.62 -25.14
C GLY A 749 -14.24 27.66 -24.07
N HIS A 750 -13.56 28.80 -24.18
CA HIS A 750 -13.70 29.93 -23.26
C HIS A 750 -15.14 30.41 -23.18
N THR A 751 -15.62 30.75 -21.99
CA THR A 751 -16.98 31.27 -21.78
C THR A 751 -17.05 32.31 -20.67
N SER A 752 -18.05 33.19 -20.77
CA SER A 752 -18.53 34.07 -19.69
C SER A 752 -19.84 33.59 -19.05
N GLU A 753 -20.34 32.42 -19.45
CA GLU A 753 -21.53 31.81 -18.82
C GLU A 753 -21.28 31.49 -17.33
N PRO A 754 -22.33 31.53 -16.49
CA PRO A 754 -22.21 31.19 -15.07
C PRO A 754 -21.83 29.72 -14.88
N LEU A 755 -21.12 29.44 -13.78
CA LEU A 755 -20.68 28.08 -13.43
C LEU A 755 -21.87 27.13 -13.31
N ARG A 756 -21.70 25.91 -13.84
CA ARG A 756 -22.71 24.85 -13.86
C ARG A 756 -22.02 23.50 -13.86
N GLU A 757 -22.10 22.81 -12.73
CA GLU A 757 -21.48 21.49 -12.56
C GLU A 757 -22.00 20.43 -13.55
N PRO A 758 -21.18 19.42 -13.91
CA PRO A 758 -21.61 18.30 -14.73
C PRO A 758 -22.63 17.43 -14.02
N LYS A 759 -23.50 16.78 -14.80
CA LYS A 759 -24.32 15.67 -14.31
C LYS A 759 -23.40 14.51 -13.89
N ARG A 760 -23.74 13.84 -12.78
CA ARG A 760 -22.95 12.69 -12.28
C ARG A 760 -22.83 11.59 -13.34
N SER A 761 -21.59 11.16 -13.57
CA SER A 761 -21.23 10.03 -14.42
C SER A 761 -21.67 8.71 -13.78
N PHE A 762 -22.22 7.78 -14.57
CA PHE A 762 -22.46 6.41 -14.11
C PHE A 762 -21.14 5.68 -13.88
N TYR A 763 -20.22 5.81 -14.85
CA TYR A 763 -18.90 5.19 -14.89
C TYR A 763 -17.97 5.65 -13.76
N GLY A 764 -18.06 6.94 -13.37
CA GLY A 764 -17.37 7.50 -12.20
C GLY A 764 -18.09 7.29 -10.87
N GLY A 765 -19.30 6.71 -10.88
CA GLY A 765 -20.02 6.34 -9.67
C GLY A 765 -19.63 4.94 -9.18
N ILE A 766 -19.75 4.73 -7.86
CA ILE A 766 -19.45 3.45 -7.17
C ILE A 766 -19.95 2.21 -7.94
N VAL A 767 -21.19 2.25 -8.43
CA VAL A 767 -21.82 1.10 -9.11
C VAL A 767 -21.18 0.83 -10.47
N GLY A 768 -21.01 1.86 -11.32
CA GLY A 768 -20.39 1.71 -12.64
C GLY A 768 -18.92 1.33 -12.52
N PHE A 769 -18.21 1.93 -11.57
CA PHE A 769 -16.83 1.59 -11.21
C PHE A 769 -16.70 0.10 -10.86
N SER A 770 -17.43 -0.36 -9.84
CA SER A 770 -17.36 -1.75 -9.38
C SER A 770 -17.83 -2.75 -10.43
N LEU A 771 -18.84 -2.41 -11.25
CA LEU A 771 -19.31 -3.28 -12.32
C LEU A 771 -18.23 -3.48 -13.40
N TYR A 772 -17.68 -2.39 -13.95
CA TYR A 772 -16.67 -2.51 -15.00
C TYR A 772 -15.38 -3.16 -14.48
N HIS A 773 -14.94 -2.82 -13.28
CA HIS A 773 -13.75 -3.42 -12.66
C HIS A 773 -13.87 -4.95 -12.52
N ASN A 774 -15.05 -5.46 -12.12
CA ASN A 774 -15.30 -6.90 -12.03
C ASN A 774 -15.43 -7.56 -13.40
N LEU A 775 -16.08 -6.91 -14.38
CA LEU A 775 -16.20 -7.45 -15.74
C LEU A 775 -14.83 -7.51 -16.45
N LEU A 776 -13.96 -6.51 -16.27
CA LEU A 776 -12.58 -6.56 -16.75
C LEU A 776 -11.77 -7.65 -16.04
N TYR A 777 -12.00 -7.89 -14.75
CA TYR A 777 -11.34 -9.00 -14.04
C TYR A 777 -11.77 -10.37 -14.59
N LEU A 778 -13.04 -10.54 -14.95
CA LEU A 778 -13.51 -11.73 -15.67
C LEU A 778 -12.90 -11.86 -17.06
N ALA A 779 -12.78 -10.75 -17.79
CA ALA A 779 -12.19 -10.73 -19.12
C ALA A 779 -10.72 -11.16 -19.15
N GLN A 780 -10.00 -11.15 -18.01
CA GLN A 780 -8.68 -11.77 -17.89
C GLN A 780 -8.70 -13.26 -18.25
N TYR A 781 -9.81 -13.95 -17.97
CA TYR A 781 -10.00 -15.39 -18.18
C TYR A 781 -10.84 -15.70 -19.42
N ILE A 782 -11.73 -14.78 -19.82
CA ILE A 782 -12.56 -14.90 -21.03
C ILE A 782 -12.43 -13.62 -21.88
N PRO A 783 -11.31 -13.40 -22.58
CA PRO A 783 -11.05 -12.13 -23.28
C PRO A 783 -12.05 -11.83 -24.40
N SER A 784 -12.63 -12.86 -25.02
CA SER A 784 -13.67 -12.73 -26.06
C SER A 784 -15.00 -12.12 -25.55
N ALA A 785 -15.16 -11.95 -24.24
CA ALA A 785 -16.29 -11.20 -23.67
C ALA A 785 -16.12 -9.67 -23.79
N LEU A 786 -14.91 -9.16 -24.06
CA LEU A 786 -14.62 -7.72 -24.04
C LEU A 786 -15.53 -6.86 -24.94
N PRO A 787 -15.80 -7.21 -26.22
CA PRO A 787 -16.71 -6.42 -27.06
C PRO A 787 -18.09 -6.20 -26.44
N TRP A 788 -18.63 -7.22 -25.78
CA TRP A 788 -19.93 -7.17 -25.11
C TRP A 788 -19.88 -6.35 -23.82
N ILE A 789 -18.78 -6.46 -23.05
CA ILE A 789 -18.53 -5.65 -21.85
C ILE A 789 -18.40 -4.17 -22.22
N GLU A 790 -17.65 -3.84 -23.28
CA GLU A 790 -17.49 -2.46 -23.75
C GLU A 790 -18.79 -1.88 -24.29
N TRP A 791 -19.53 -2.65 -25.11
CA TRP A 791 -20.85 -2.25 -25.60
C TRP A 791 -21.81 -1.92 -24.44
N LEU A 792 -21.83 -2.76 -23.41
CA LEU A 792 -22.65 -2.57 -22.22
C LEU A 792 -22.23 -1.31 -21.44
N ILE A 793 -20.95 -1.22 -21.07
CA ILE A 793 -20.47 -0.18 -20.15
C ILE A 793 -20.47 1.20 -20.81
N PHE A 794 -20.01 1.32 -22.05
CA PHE A 794 -20.03 2.60 -22.77
C PHE A 794 -21.43 2.95 -23.28
N GLY A 795 -22.29 1.96 -23.55
CA GLY A 795 -23.71 2.17 -23.83
C GLY A 795 -24.48 2.74 -22.63
N MET A 796 -24.21 2.26 -21.41
CA MET A 796 -24.79 2.83 -20.18
C MET A 796 -24.26 4.23 -19.85
N GLN A 797 -22.98 4.51 -20.15
CA GLN A 797 -22.34 5.78 -19.82
C GLN A 797 -22.61 6.89 -20.86
N TYR A 798 -22.62 6.56 -22.16
CA TYR A 798 -22.70 7.53 -23.27
C TYR A 798 -23.92 7.33 -24.18
N GLY A 799 -24.80 6.38 -23.85
CA GLY A 799 -25.97 6.03 -24.65
C GLY A 799 -25.69 4.95 -25.70
N PHE A 800 -26.70 4.12 -25.96
CA PHE A 800 -26.62 3.06 -26.99
C PHE A 800 -26.77 3.59 -28.42
N THR A 801 -27.20 4.84 -28.60
CA THR A 801 -27.42 5.49 -29.90
C THR A 801 -26.56 6.76 -30.01
N PRO A 802 -25.76 6.94 -31.09
CA PRO A 802 -25.02 8.19 -31.33
C PRO A 802 -25.93 9.43 -31.31
N GLY A 803 -25.42 10.56 -30.84
CA GLY A 803 -26.15 11.83 -30.71
C GLY A 803 -27.26 11.87 -29.65
N ALA A 804 -27.73 10.75 -29.10
CA ALA A 804 -28.86 10.72 -28.16
C ALA A 804 -28.52 11.24 -26.75
N HIS A 805 -27.25 11.20 -26.35
CA HIS A 805 -26.78 11.69 -25.05
C HIS A 805 -25.65 12.71 -25.21
N SER A 806 -25.78 13.84 -24.53
CA SER A 806 -24.75 14.87 -24.43
C SER A 806 -24.62 15.33 -22.97
N LEU A 807 -23.41 15.25 -22.42
CA LEU A 807 -23.05 15.85 -21.13
C LEU A 807 -22.43 17.21 -21.39
N SER A 808 -22.67 18.19 -20.51
CA SER A 808 -22.00 19.50 -20.62
C SER A 808 -21.96 20.23 -19.28
N ALA A 809 -20.92 21.01 -19.04
CA ALA A 809 -20.72 21.81 -17.84
C ALA A 809 -20.06 23.16 -18.17
N VAL A 810 -20.07 24.05 -17.19
CA VAL A 810 -19.30 25.30 -17.19
C VAL A 810 -18.51 25.34 -15.90
N GLN A 811 -17.19 25.26 -15.99
CA GLN A 811 -16.27 25.14 -14.85
C GLN A 811 -15.06 26.06 -15.06
N PRO A 812 -14.29 26.44 -14.02
CA PRO A 812 -13.00 27.08 -14.19
C PRO A 812 -12.06 26.19 -15.02
N ALA A 813 -11.22 26.77 -15.90
CA ALA A 813 -10.35 26.00 -16.80
C ALA A 813 -9.47 24.97 -16.09
N ARG A 814 -8.91 25.35 -14.93
CA ARG A 814 -8.11 24.50 -14.02
C ARG A 814 -8.84 23.26 -13.48
N GLN A 815 -10.17 23.20 -13.60
CA GLN A 815 -11.00 22.04 -13.24
C GLN A 815 -11.55 21.35 -14.49
N GLY A 816 -12.15 22.11 -15.41
CA GLY A 816 -12.84 21.56 -16.59
C GLY A 816 -11.93 20.86 -17.61
N LEU A 817 -10.60 21.09 -17.55
CA LEU A 817 -9.63 20.37 -18.39
C LEU A 817 -9.17 19.02 -17.79
N LEU A 818 -9.50 18.71 -16.54
CA LEU A 818 -9.07 17.48 -15.85
C LEU A 818 -9.95 16.27 -16.20
N MET A 819 -9.47 15.06 -15.90
CA MET A 819 -10.21 13.82 -16.02
C MET A 819 -9.95 12.89 -14.83
N ASP A 820 -10.99 12.18 -14.40
CA ASP A 820 -10.87 11.17 -13.35
C ASP A 820 -10.10 9.93 -13.84
N CYS A 821 -8.90 9.74 -13.32
CA CYS A 821 -8.11 8.53 -13.55
C CYS A 821 -8.56 7.43 -12.58
N LEU A 822 -9.67 6.77 -12.91
CA LEU A 822 -10.38 5.85 -12.00
C LEU A 822 -9.60 4.56 -11.69
N TYR A 823 -8.88 4.00 -12.66
CA TYR A 823 -8.28 2.66 -12.56
C TYR A 823 -6.74 2.70 -12.68
N SER A 824 -6.05 1.83 -11.94
CA SER A 824 -4.66 1.48 -12.25
C SER A 824 -4.58 1.01 -13.70
N GLN A 825 -3.58 1.47 -14.45
CA GLN A 825 -3.51 1.28 -15.90
C GLN A 825 -2.08 1.29 -16.42
N PHE A 826 -1.82 0.52 -17.48
CA PHE A 826 -0.71 0.80 -18.39
C PHE A 826 -1.16 1.87 -19.39
N VAL A 827 -0.21 2.69 -19.83
CA VAL A 827 -0.45 3.73 -20.84
C VAL A 827 0.69 3.69 -21.83
N ASN A 828 0.42 3.39 -23.10
CA ASN A 828 1.37 3.50 -24.19
C ASN A 828 0.90 4.63 -25.11
N GLU A 829 1.72 5.63 -25.39
CA GLU A 829 1.31 6.81 -26.15
C GLU A 829 2.40 7.27 -27.09
N TRP A 830 2.02 7.60 -28.32
CA TRP A 830 2.95 8.00 -29.38
C TRP A 830 2.48 9.27 -30.06
N ALA A 831 3.43 10.15 -30.35
CA ALA A 831 3.29 11.31 -31.18
C ALA A 831 3.43 10.93 -32.66
N LEU A 832 2.53 11.45 -33.49
CA LEU A 832 2.45 11.26 -34.95
C LEU A 832 2.13 12.61 -35.63
N PRO A 833 2.38 12.74 -36.95
CA PRO A 833 1.82 13.84 -37.72
C PRO A 833 0.28 13.75 -37.72
N LEU A 834 -0.41 14.89 -37.56
CA LEU A 834 -1.89 14.90 -37.50
C LEU A 834 -2.53 14.36 -38.77
N SER A 835 -1.92 14.62 -39.93
CA SER A 835 -2.26 14.07 -41.24
C SER A 835 -2.32 12.53 -41.31
N ARG A 836 -1.59 11.82 -40.42
CA ARG A 836 -1.54 10.35 -40.39
C ARG A 836 -2.66 9.69 -39.58
N GLY A 837 -3.38 10.45 -38.77
CA GLY A 837 -4.39 9.89 -37.85
C GLY A 837 -5.47 9.02 -38.48
N PRO A 838 -6.09 9.42 -39.61
CA PRO A 838 -7.08 8.60 -40.28
C PRO A 838 -6.53 7.28 -40.81
N GLU A 839 -5.25 7.22 -41.19
CA GLU A 839 -4.59 5.96 -41.58
C GLU A 839 -4.33 5.09 -40.34
N ALA A 840 -3.80 5.68 -39.27
CA ALA A 840 -3.48 5.00 -38.01
C ALA A 840 -4.70 4.33 -37.39
N ILE A 841 -5.81 5.06 -37.29
CA ILE A 841 -7.08 4.57 -36.76
C ILE A 841 -7.63 3.43 -37.63
N ARG A 842 -7.64 3.57 -38.97
CA ARG A 842 -8.13 2.51 -39.87
C ARG A 842 -7.30 1.22 -39.75
N ARG A 843 -5.97 1.32 -39.78
CA ARG A 843 -5.06 0.15 -39.71
C ARG A 843 -5.14 -0.55 -38.35
N LEU A 844 -5.13 0.19 -37.26
CA LEU A 844 -5.26 -0.38 -35.92
C LEU A 844 -6.65 -0.97 -35.68
N SER A 845 -7.71 -0.34 -36.22
CA SER A 845 -9.07 -0.86 -36.16
C SER A 845 -9.18 -2.20 -36.89
N ALA A 846 -8.67 -2.28 -38.12
CA ALA A 846 -8.62 -3.51 -38.90
C ALA A 846 -7.89 -4.63 -38.16
N TRP A 847 -6.75 -4.31 -37.54
CA TRP A 847 -5.97 -5.27 -36.76
C TRP A 847 -6.75 -5.83 -35.57
N ILE A 848 -7.38 -4.97 -34.78
CA ILE A 848 -8.23 -5.35 -33.63
C ILE A 848 -9.42 -6.22 -34.05
N HIS A 849 -9.91 -6.08 -35.29
CA HIS A 849 -11.01 -6.88 -35.84
C HIS A 849 -10.57 -8.12 -36.65
N GLY A 850 -9.27 -8.36 -36.81
CA GLY A 850 -8.74 -9.52 -37.54
C GLY A 850 -8.66 -9.36 -39.07
N ASP A 851 -8.82 -8.14 -39.59
CA ASP A 851 -8.58 -7.83 -41.01
C ASP A 851 -7.09 -7.51 -41.24
N GLU A 852 -6.29 -8.55 -41.42
CA GLU A 852 -4.85 -8.44 -41.67
C GLU A 852 -4.53 -7.68 -42.98
N ALA A 853 -5.40 -7.79 -43.99
CA ALA A 853 -5.21 -7.18 -45.30
C ALA A 853 -5.29 -5.65 -45.26
N THR A 854 -6.27 -5.10 -44.54
CA THR A 854 -6.37 -3.64 -44.31
C THR A 854 -5.38 -3.18 -43.25
N ALA A 855 -5.14 -3.97 -42.20
CA ALA A 855 -4.24 -3.61 -41.10
C ALA A 855 -2.81 -3.34 -41.58
N ARG A 856 -2.26 -4.26 -42.40
CA ARG A 856 -0.85 -4.24 -42.83
C ARG A 856 0.09 -4.09 -41.63
N ILE A 857 -0.14 -4.90 -40.59
CA ILE A 857 0.73 -5.06 -39.42
C ILE A 857 1.19 -6.52 -39.41
N PRO A 858 2.51 -6.82 -39.44
CA PRO A 858 3.05 -8.16 -39.62
C PRO A 858 3.06 -8.99 -38.32
N LEU A 859 2.02 -8.85 -37.50
CA LEU A 859 1.86 -9.50 -36.20
C LEU A 859 0.41 -9.99 -36.10
N PRO A 860 0.13 -11.26 -35.77
CA PRO A 860 -1.23 -11.76 -35.76
C PRO A 860 -1.99 -11.23 -34.54
N SER A 861 -3.23 -10.79 -34.76
CA SER A 861 -4.20 -10.38 -33.73
C SER A 861 -5.04 -11.53 -33.18
N SER A 862 -4.86 -12.76 -33.72
CA SER A 862 -5.59 -13.96 -33.29
C SER A 862 -5.51 -14.17 -31.77
N GLY A 863 -6.67 -14.15 -31.09
CA GLY A 863 -6.76 -14.33 -29.64
C GLY A 863 -6.42 -13.08 -28.80
N VAL A 864 -6.09 -11.96 -29.43
CA VAL A 864 -5.84 -10.68 -28.75
C VAL A 864 -7.15 -9.91 -28.65
N TRP A 865 -7.55 -9.58 -27.43
CA TRP A 865 -8.71 -8.74 -27.15
C TRP A 865 -8.26 -7.58 -26.27
N VAL A 866 -8.69 -6.37 -26.63
CA VAL A 866 -8.25 -5.11 -26.00
C VAL A 866 -9.43 -4.42 -25.34
N HIS A 867 -9.17 -3.51 -24.41
CA HIS A 867 -10.21 -2.77 -23.70
C HIS A 867 -9.72 -1.36 -23.36
N CYS A 868 -10.66 -0.52 -22.93
CA CYS A 868 -10.53 0.93 -22.77
C CYS A 868 -10.54 1.65 -24.12
N PRO A 869 -11.16 2.85 -24.22
CA PRO A 869 -10.94 3.71 -25.37
C PRO A 869 -9.47 3.95 -25.65
N ILE A 870 -9.14 4.03 -26.93
CA ILE A 870 -7.90 4.64 -27.40
C ILE A 870 -8.12 6.15 -27.36
N GLU A 871 -7.34 6.86 -26.55
CA GLU A 871 -7.45 8.31 -26.45
C GLU A 871 -6.64 8.97 -27.59
N VAL A 872 -7.27 9.95 -28.24
CA VAL A 872 -6.79 10.65 -29.43
C VAL A 872 -6.76 12.14 -29.08
N ARG A 873 -5.56 12.71 -29.01
CA ARG A 873 -5.30 14.10 -28.56
C ARG A 873 -4.45 14.84 -29.59
N VAL A 874 -4.47 16.17 -29.56
CA VAL A 874 -3.67 17.00 -30.48
C VAL A 874 -2.89 18.07 -29.74
N SER A 875 -1.69 18.42 -30.22
CA SER A 875 -0.96 19.60 -29.77
C SER A 875 -0.21 20.23 -30.95
N ASP A 876 -0.13 21.54 -31.03
CA ASP A 876 0.76 22.18 -32.01
C ASP A 876 2.07 22.64 -31.36
N ASN A 877 3.16 22.00 -31.76
CA ASN A 877 4.52 22.37 -31.40
C ASN A 877 5.44 22.49 -32.64
N SER A 878 4.81 22.73 -33.79
CA SER A 878 5.48 23.03 -35.05
C SER A 878 6.29 24.32 -34.96
N THR A 879 7.26 24.49 -35.86
CA THR A 879 8.06 25.73 -35.96
C THR A 879 7.21 26.94 -36.35
N SER A 880 6.02 26.71 -36.90
CA SER A 880 5.00 27.72 -37.23
C SER A 880 4.13 28.17 -36.06
N ASN A 881 4.11 27.48 -34.90
CA ASN A 881 3.22 27.88 -33.80
C ASN A 881 3.76 29.12 -33.07
N LEU A 882 3.10 30.27 -33.32
CA LEU A 882 3.43 31.56 -32.71
C LEU A 882 3.04 31.64 -31.21
N ASN A 883 2.27 30.69 -30.67
CA ASN A 883 1.85 30.65 -29.27
C ASN A 883 2.87 29.96 -28.33
N ASN A 884 4.17 30.06 -28.62
CA ASN A 884 5.25 29.57 -27.76
C ASN A 884 5.99 30.75 -27.07
N PRO A 885 5.62 31.14 -25.83
CA PRO A 885 6.27 32.22 -25.08
C PRO A 885 7.80 32.08 -24.92
N SER A 886 8.33 30.86 -24.95
CA SER A 886 9.77 30.60 -24.88
C SER A 886 10.52 30.80 -26.20
N GLY A 887 9.82 30.69 -27.34
CA GLY A 887 10.43 30.61 -28.67
C GLY A 887 11.28 29.35 -28.94
N VAL A 888 11.40 28.42 -27.98
CA VAL A 888 12.33 27.27 -28.04
C VAL A 888 11.56 25.95 -28.11
N ARG A 889 11.97 25.06 -29.03
CA ARG A 889 11.50 23.66 -29.10
C ARG A 889 12.53 22.74 -28.41
N PRO A 890 12.17 21.92 -27.42
CA PRO A 890 13.12 21.02 -26.75
C PRO A 890 13.75 20.02 -27.72
N TYR A 891 15.01 19.61 -27.48
CA TYR A 891 15.70 18.62 -28.32
C TYR A 891 14.93 17.28 -28.38
N LEU A 892 14.58 16.73 -27.23
CA LEU A 892 13.89 15.44 -27.13
C LEU A 892 12.36 15.54 -27.25
N ALA A 893 11.82 16.64 -27.80
CA ALA A 893 10.38 16.81 -28.00
C ALA A 893 9.84 15.72 -28.95
N PRO A 894 8.91 14.84 -28.51
CA PRO A 894 8.36 13.79 -29.37
C PRO A 894 7.48 14.34 -30.49
N THR A 895 7.08 15.62 -30.40
CA THR A 895 6.23 16.31 -31.37
C THR A 895 6.87 16.41 -32.76
N VAL A 896 5.99 16.47 -33.76
CA VAL A 896 6.33 16.86 -35.13
C VAL A 896 6.64 18.36 -35.15
N ASP A 897 7.53 18.76 -36.07
CA ASP A 897 8.06 20.11 -36.24
C ASP A 897 7.47 20.84 -37.46
N THR A 898 6.99 20.12 -38.48
CA THR A 898 6.40 20.66 -39.72
C THR A 898 4.89 20.84 -39.69
N GLU A 899 4.17 20.09 -38.85
CA GLU A 899 2.70 20.13 -38.73
C GLU A 899 2.26 19.86 -37.27
N PRO A 900 0.98 20.11 -36.90
CA PRO A 900 0.46 19.73 -35.60
C PRO A 900 0.64 18.24 -35.30
N THR A 901 0.85 17.93 -34.02
CA THR A 901 1.09 16.56 -33.54
C THR A 901 -0.22 15.93 -33.06
N LEU A 902 -0.51 14.75 -33.59
CA LEU A 902 -1.46 13.79 -33.04
C LEU A 902 -0.78 12.97 -31.94
N TYR A 903 -1.46 12.72 -30.84
CA TYR A 903 -1.12 11.69 -29.87
C TYR A 903 -2.16 10.58 -29.89
N LEU A 904 -1.72 9.35 -30.10
CA LEU A 904 -2.54 8.14 -29.94
C LEU A 904 -2.11 7.42 -28.67
N ASN A 905 -3.09 7.09 -27.83
CA ASN A 905 -2.88 6.53 -26.49
C ASN A 905 -3.62 5.20 -26.34
N ALA A 906 -2.85 4.11 -26.34
CA ALA A 906 -3.28 2.77 -26.00
C ALA A 906 -3.20 2.58 -24.47
N THR A 907 -4.29 2.88 -23.77
CA THR A 907 -4.45 2.59 -22.34
C THR A 907 -4.98 1.17 -22.12
N LEU A 908 -4.49 0.48 -21.08
CA LEU A 908 -5.01 -0.81 -20.63
C LEU A 908 -5.19 -0.82 -19.11
N TYR A 909 -6.44 -0.89 -18.65
CA TYR A 909 -6.76 -0.99 -17.21
C TYR A 909 -6.28 -2.31 -16.58
N ARG A 910 -5.81 -2.24 -15.33
CA ARG A 910 -5.28 -3.34 -14.50
C ARG A 910 -6.27 -3.67 -13.37
N PRO A 911 -7.34 -4.44 -13.60
CA PRO A 911 -8.31 -4.77 -12.56
C PRO A 911 -7.62 -5.53 -11.41
N TYR A 912 -7.78 -5.04 -10.19
CA TYR A 912 -7.11 -5.49 -8.97
C TYR A 912 -5.57 -5.58 -9.08
N GLY A 913 -4.94 -4.74 -9.92
CA GLY A 913 -3.50 -4.76 -10.14
C GLY A 913 -2.98 -5.95 -10.95
N ARG A 914 -3.87 -6.65 -11.67
CA ARG A 914 -3.49 -7.70 -12.63
C ARG A 914 -3.17 -7.13 -14.01
N ASP A 915 -2.11 -7.65 -14.61
CA ASP A 915 -1.68 -7.28 -15.96
C ASP A 915 -2.57 -7.97 -17.02
N PRO A 916 -3.14 -7.22 -17.99
CA PRO A 916 -3.95 -7.84 -19.05
C PRO A 916 -3.14 -8.79 -19.94
N PRO A 917 -3.66 -9.98 -20.31
CA PRO A 917 -2.93 -10.97 -21.11
C PRO A 917 -2.60 -10.44 -22.51
N CYS A 918 -3.43 -9.55 -23.05
CA CYS A 918 -3.21 -8.90 -24.34
C CYS A 918 -2.05 -7.91 -24.35
N ARG A 919 -1.58 -7.40 -23.19
CA ARG A 919 -0.65 -6.26 -23.09
C ARG A 919 0.56 -6.40 -24.00
N ALA A 920 1.24 -7.55 -23.96
CA ALA A 920 2.49 -7.76 -24.69
C ALA A 920 2.28 -7.65 -26.20
N ARG A 921 1.39 -8.47 -26.78
CA ARG A 921 1.11 -8.48 -28.22
C ARG A 921 0.41 -7.21 -28.70
N TYR A 922 -0.47 -6.61 -27.89
CA TYR A 922 -1.11 -5.35 -28.26
C TYR A 922 -0.11 -4.20 -28.33
N PHE A 923 0.75 -4.04 -27.33
CA PHE A 923 1.78 -2.98 -27.37
C PHE A 923 2.84 -3.27 -28.44
N GLU A 924 3.21 -4.53 -28.70
CA GLU A 924 4.07 -4.93 -29.82
C GLU A 924 3.49 -4.48 -31.18
N ALA A 925 2.21 -4.76 -31.44
CA ALA A 925 1.53 -4.37 -32.66
C ALA A 925 1.29 -2.85 -32.78
N PHE A 926 0.94 -2.21 -31.66
CA PHE A 926 0.76 -0.76 -31.57
C PHE A 926 2.07 -0.02 -31.85
N GLU A 927 3.15 -0.34 -31.12
CA GLU A 927 4.47 0.27 -31.31
C GLU A 927 5.08 -0.03 -32.68
N TRP A 928 4.78 -1.19 -33.27
CA TRP A 928 5.14 -1.46 -34.68
C TRP A 928 4.44 -0.48 -35.63
N LEU A 929 3.12 -0.29 -35.51
CA LEU A 929 2.36 0.64 -36.36
C LEU A 929 2.81 2.09 -36.16
N MET A 930 3.06 2.51 -34.91
CA MET A 930 3.51 3.87 -34.63
C MET A 930 4.89 4.14 -35.25
N ARG A 931 5.81 3.16 -35.24
CA ARG A 931 7.12 3.25 -35.93
C ARG A 931 6.99 3.28 -37.46
N ASP A 932 6.16 2.41 -38.04
CA ASP A 932 5.88 2.37 -39.48
C ASP A 932 5.32 3.72 -39.99
N MET A 933 4.62 4.46 -39.12
CA MET A 933 4.09 5.80 -39.38
C MET A 933 5.05 6.96 -39.03
N GLY A 934 6.30 6.67 -38.67
CA GLY A 934 7.32 7.68 -38.32
C GLY A 934 7.08 8.39 -36.99
N GLY A 935 6.32 7.78 -36.08
CA GLY A 935 6.01 8.34 -34.77
C GLY A 935 7.15 8.24 -33.75
N ARG A 936 6.97 8.93 -32.62
CA ARG A 936 7.89 8.91 -31.46
C ARG A 936 7.12 8.62 -30.17
N PRO A 937 7.62 7.78 -29.24
CA PRO A 937 6.93 7.50 -27.99
C PRO A 937 6.94 8.71 -27.04
N HIS A 938 5.90 8.86 -26.22
CA HIS A 938 5.87 9.85 -25.15
C HIS A 938 6.66 9.34 -23.94
N TRP A 939 7.73 10.05 -23.56
CA TRP A 939 8.70 9.63 -22.54
C TRP A 939 8.14 9.23 -21.15
N ALA A 940 7.06 9.86 -20.69
CA ALA A 940 6.40 9.49 -19.42
C ALA A 940 5.72 8.11 -19.46
N LYS A 941 5.48 7.54 -20.64
CA LYS A 941 4.57 6.41 -20.85
C LYS A 941 5.33 5.10 -20.98
N ASN A 942 4.58 3.99 -21.01
CA ASN A 942 5.13 2.66 -21.25
C ASN A 942 5.40 2.47 -22.75
N PHE A 943 6.61 2.06 -23.09
CA PHE A 943 7.00 1.52 -24.40
C PHE A 943 8.06 0.44 -24.15
N VAL A 944 8.14 -0.59 -25.01
CA VAL A 944 8.98 -1.78 -24.74
C VAL A 944 9.79 -2.29 -25.93
N SER A 945 9.47 -1.88 -27.15
CA SER A 945 10.02 -2.46 -28.39
C SER A 945 10.94 -1.53 -29.18
N VAL A 946 11.35 -0.39 -28.58
CA VAL A 946 12.23 0.63 -29.17
C VAL A 946 13.63 0.54 -28.55
N ALA A 947 14.67 0.37 -29.37
CA ALA A 947 16.07 0.30 -28.95
C ALA A 947 16.81 1.66 -29.09
N ARG A 948 17.98 1.81 -28.43
CA ARG A 948 18.82 3.02 -28.51
C ARG A 948 19.05 3.53 -29.95
N PRO A 949 19.40 2.68 -30.95
CA PRO A 949 19.65 3.16 -32.31
C PRO A 949 18.39 3.68 -33.02
N GLU A 950 17.20 3.21 -32.63
CA GLU A 950 15.94 3.76 -33.14
C GLU A 950 15.67 5.15 -32.57
N PHE A 951 15.99 5.38 -31.28
CA PHE A 951 15.93 6.72 -30.69
C PHE A 951 16.95 7.68 -31.33
N GLU A 952 18.17 7.24 -31.61
CA GLU A 952 19.14 8.01 -32.41
C GLU A 952 18.55 8.40 -33.77
N ALA A 953 17.95 7.45 -34.51
CA ALA A 953 17.34 7.70 -35.81
C ALA A 953 16.11 8.64 -35.73
N MET A 954 15.25 8.48 -34.72
CA MET A 954 14.04 9.29 -34.52
C MET A 954 14.34 10.77 -34.29
N TYR A 955 15.45 11.09 -33.61
CA TYR A 955 15.78 12.45 -33.16
C TYR A 955 16.99 13.07 -33.89
N GLY A 956 17.85 12.25 -34.52
CA GLY A 956 18.96 12.70 -35.37
C GLY A 956 19.90 13.67 -34.66
N THR A 957 20.12 14.84 -35.27
CA THR A 957 21.00 15.90 -34.74
C THR A 957 20.55 16.43 -33.38
N ASP A 958 19.24 16.46 -33.10
CA ASP A 958 18.73 16.89 -31.80
C ASP A 958 19.12 15.89 -30.68
N MET A 959 19.25 14.58 -30.98
CA MET A 959 19.78 13.61 -30.02
C MET A 959 21.27 13.85 -29.74
N ALA A 960 22.09 14.03 -30.78
CA ALA A 960 23.51 14.26 -30.64
C ALA A 960 23.81 15.53 -29.81
N GLU A 961 23.08 16.62 -30.06
CA GLU A 961 23.21 17.85 -29.28
C GLU A 961 22.70 17.71 -27.84
N PHE A 962 21.60 16.99 -27.59
CA PHE A 962 21.16 16.69 -26.23
C PHE A 962 22.22 15.89 -25.45
N VAL A 963 22.79 14.86 -26.07
CA VAL A 963 23.83 14.01 -25.46
C VAL A 963 25.06 14.84 -25.13
N ARG A 964 25.53 15.68 -26.06
CA ARG A 964 26.65 16.62 -25.83
C ARG A 964 26.39 17.54 -24.63
N VAL A 965 25.23 18.18 -24.57
CA VAL A 965 24.85 19.07 -23.45
C VAL A 965 24.73 18.29 -22.14
N ARG A 966 24.29 17.04 -22.18
CA ARG A 966 24.20 16.14 -21.00
C ARG A 966 25.58 15.72 -20.51
N ASP A 967 26.51 15.35 -21.39
CA ASP A 967 27.91 15.08 -21.03
C ASP A 967 28.63 16.33 -20.47
N GLU A 968 28.33 17.53 -20.98
CA GLU A 968 28.87 18.78 -20.44
C GLU A 968 28.30 19.13 -19.05
N ALA A 969 27.01 18.87 -18.82
CA ALA A 969 26.31 19.13 -17.56
C ALA A 969 26.64 18.10 -16.46
N ASP A 970 26.81 16.83 -16.84
CA ASP A 970 27.08 15.71 -15.97
C ASP A 970 28.10 14.72 -16.56
N PRO A 971 29.41 15.08 -16.58
CA PRO A 971 30.47 14.25 -17.15
C PRO A 971 30.70 12.91 -16.43
N GLN A 972 30.09 12.71 -15.26
CA GLN A 972 30.26 11.52 -14.43
C GLN A 972 29.00 10.62 -14.39
N GLY A 973 27.91 11.03 -15.04
CA GLY A 973 26.65 10.29 -15.03
C GLY A 973 25.99 10.20 -13.65
N LEU A 974 26.17 11.22 -12.79
CA LEU A 974 25.53 11.32 -11.49
C LEU A 974 23.99 11.20 -11.55
N PHE A 975 23.37 11.69 -12.62
CA PHE A 975 21.91 11.69 -12.83
C PHE A 975 21.44 10.66 -13.87
N VAL A 976 22.31 9.74 -14.30
CA VAL A 976 22.03 8.75 -15.35
C VAL A 976 21.79 7.36 -14.74
N GLY A 977 20.53 6.91 -14.74
CA GLY A 977 20.11 5.59 -14.26
C GLY A 977 20.04 4.51 -15.35
N GLU A 978 19.66 3.28 -14.99
CA GLU A 978 19.49 2.18 -15.95
C GLU A 978 18.58 2.58 -17.11
N TRP A 979 17.44 3.24 -16.80
CA TRP A 979 16.48 3.66 -17.81
C TRP A 979 17.11 4.57 -18.86
N HIS A 980 18.01 5.47 -18.44
CA HIS A 980 18.72 6.38 -19.33
C HIS A 980 19.72 5.63 -20.20
N HIS A 981 20.49 4.70 -19.63
CA HIS A 981 21.32 3.81 -20.43
C HIS A 981 20.47 3.04 -21.44
N ARG A 982 19.38 2.38 -21.03
CA ARG A 982 18.54 1.56 -21.90
C ARG A 982 17.97 2.33 -23.10
N ASN A 983 17.58 3.59 -22.93
CA ASN A 983 16.83 4.35 -23.93
C ASN A 983 17.60 5.47 -24.63
N LEU A 984 18.73 5.96 -24.09
CA LEU A 984 19.51 7.05 -24.65
C LEU A 984 20.91 6.56 -25.06
N PRO A 985 21.53 7.15 -26.09
CA PRO A 985 22.88 6.80 -26.55
C PRO A 985 23.95 7.46 -25.67
N ILE A 986 23.93 7.11 -24.39
CA ILE A 986 24.82 7.62 -23.36
C ILE A 986 25.92 6.57 -23.09
N SER A 987 27.15 7.04 -22.92
CA SER A 987 28.29 6.17 -22.57
C SER A 987 28.08 5.49 -21.23
N ASP A 988 28.37 4.19 -21.15
CA ASP A 988 28.34 3.43 -19.90
C ASP A 988 29.52 3.89 -19.01
N ALA A 989 29.26 4.76 -18.03
CA ALA A 989 30.32 5.23 -17.14
C ALA A 989 30.86 4.10 -16.25
N VAL A 990 32.15 4.21 -15.91
CA VAL A 990 32.91 3.10 -15.32
C VAL A 990 32.51 2.85 -13.87
N GLY A 991 31.94 1.67 -13.59
CA GLY A 991 31.76 1.16 -12.22
C GLY A 991 30.32 1.02 -11.70
N PHE A 992 29.31 1.01 -12.57
CA PHE A 992 27.91 0.92 -12.13
C PHE A 992 27.44 -0.47 -11.68
N GLU A 993 26.62 -0.48 -10.63
CA GLU A 993 25.71 -1.58 -10.32
C GLU A 993 24.50 -1.54 -11.27
N ALA A 994 24.23 -2.68 -11.91
CA ALA A 994 23.08 -2.87 -12.78
C ALA A 994 21.82 -3.03 -11.92
N GLU A 995 20.73 -2.35 -12.28
CA GLU A 995 19.44 -2.49 -11.60
C GLU A 995 18.50 -3.29 -12.50
N GLU A 996 17.72 -4.20 -11.91
CA GLU A 996 16.80 -5.08 -12.66
C GLU A 996 15.44 -5.15 -11.94
N GLY A 997 14.36 -5.12 -12.72
CA GLY A 997 12.98 -5.27 -12.23
C GLY A 997 12.61 -6.74 -11.98
N VAL A 998 12.67 -7.19 -10.74
CA VAL A 998 12.25 -8.54 -10.33
C VAL A 998 10.73 -8.58 -10.11
N ARG A 999 10.04 -9.57 -10.68
CA ARG A 999 8.60 -9.76 -10.42
C ARG A 999 8.33 -9.97 -8.93
N ARG A 1000 7.36 -9.23 -8.37
CA ARG A 1000 6.90 -9.46 -7.01
C ARG A 1000 6.14 -10.78 -6.92
N LEU A 1001 6.81 -11.83 -6.44
CA LEU A 1001 6.16 -13.11 -6.15
C LEU A 1001 5.25 -12.95 -4.92
N GLY A 1002 3.93 -12.92 -5.13
CA GLY A 1002 2.94 -12.83 -4.06
C GLY A 1002 1.53 -12.49 -4.56
N THR A 1003 0.53 -12.59 -3.67
CA THR A 1003 -0.91 -12.41 -3.96
C THR A 1003 -1.36 -10.96 -4.15
N GLY A 1004 -0.43 -10.01 -4.24
CA GLY A 1004 -0.66 -8.55 -4.18
C GLY A 1004 -0.73 -7.80 -5.52
N GLY A 1005 -0.89 -8.49 -6.65
CA GLY A 1005 -0.86 -7.90 -8.00
C GLY A 1005 0.51 -8.00 -8.67
N ASP A 1006 0.56 -7.75 -9.98
CA ASP A 1006 1.66 -8.17 -10.86
C ASP A 1006 2.82 -7.15 -10.97
N GLY A 1007 2.97 -6.27 -9.98
CA GLY A 1007 3.98 -5.19 -10.00
C GLY A 1007 5.43 -5.69 -9.93
N LEU A 1008 6.34 -4.90 -10.52
CA LEU A 1008 7.78 -5.19 -10.57
C LEU A 1008 8.54 -4.43 -9.48
N LEU A 1009 9.41 -5.10 -8.73
CA LEU A 1009 10.31 -4.48 -7.76
C LEU A 1009 11.71 -4.35 -8.37
N TRP A 1010 12.16 -3.13 -8.56
CA TRP A 1010 13.52 -2.82 -8.98
C TRP A 1010 14.50 -2.97 -7.83
N THR A 1011 15.57 -3.72 -8.09
CA THR A 1011 16.66 -4.00 -7.15
C THR A 1011 18.00 -3.85 -7.85
N GLY A 1012 18.98 -3.24 -7.18
CA GLY A 1012 20.37 -3.25 -7.62
C GLY A 1012 21.00 -4.64 -7.44
N ARG A 1013 21.73 -5.11 -8.46
CA ARG A 1013 22.74 -6.17 -8.32
C ARG A 1013 24.10 -5.52 -8.22
N SER A 1014 24.82 -5.83 -7.14
CA SER A 1014 26.27 -5.66 -7.15
C SER A 1014 26.86 -6.61 -8.19
N CYS A 1015 27.51 -6.05 -9.21
CA CYS A 1015 28.21 -6.80 -10.23
C CYS A 1015 29.44 -7.47 -9.60
N GLY A 1016 29.25 -8.71 -9.12
CA GLY A 1016 30.26 -9.44 -8.35
C GLY A 1016 31.63 -9.47 -9.03
N ASN A 1017 32.66 -9.07 -8.28
CA ASN A 1017 34.09 -9.07 -8.60
C ASN A 1017 34.48 -9.57 -10.00
N ARG A 1018 34.33 -8.71 -11.02
CA ARG A 1018 35.37 -8.65 -12.04
C ARG A 1018 36.60 -8.06 -11.36
N VAL A 1019 37.48 -8.95 -10.91
CA VAL A 1019 38.84 -8.58 -10.51
C VAL A 1019 39.49 -7.94 -11.74
N ILE A 1020 39.48 -6.61 -11.79
CA ILE A 1020 40.41 -5.87 -12.61
C ILE A 1020 41.76 -6.18 -11.99
N LYS A 1021 42.55 -7.03 -12.65
CA LYS A 1021 43.98 -7.08 -12.43
C LYS A 1021 44.53 -5.69 -12.76
N ILE A 1022 44.63 -4.85 -11.74
CA ILE A 1022 45.68 -3.85 -11.72
C ILE A 1022 46.95 -4.68 -11.57
N GLU A 1023 47.68 -4.84 -12.67
CA GLU A 1023 49.01 -5.44 -12.61
C GLU A 1023 49.91 -4.46 -11.87
N THR A 1024 49.98 -4.64 -10.56
CA THR A 1024 51.05 -4.11 -9.73
C THR A 1024 52.33 -4.85 -10.14
N ALA A 1025 53.01 -4.30 -11.15
CA ALA A 1025 54.36 -4.68 -11.49
C ALA A 1025 55.28 -4.23 -10.35
N ASP A 1026 55.59 -5.15 -9.44
CA ASP A 1026 56.60 -4.95 -8.40
C ASP A 1026 57.37 -6.27 -8.22
N GLY A 1027 58.71 -6.17 -8.23
CA GLY A 1027 59.65 -7.30 -8.18
C GLY A 1027 60.55 -7.44 -9.40
N GLY A 1028 61.66 -6.70 -9.45
CA GLY A 1028 62.63 -6.85 -10.56
C GLY A 1028 63.89 -5.98 -10.59
N GLN A 1029 64.68 -5.98 -9.50
CA GLN A 1029 66.15 -5.73 -9.48
C GLN A 1029 66.72 -4.32 -9.71
N ASP A 1030 67.84 -4.08 -9.02
CA ASP A 1030 68.69 -2.89 -9.07
C ASP A 1030 69.44 -2.74 -10.41
N GLN A 1031 69.54 -1.51 -10.92
CA GLN A 1031 70.79 -0.95 -11.46
C GLN A 1031 70.70 0.57 -11.64
N ASP A 1032 71.86 1.23 -11.48
CA ASP A 1032 72.05 2.67 -11.63
C ASP A 1032 71.85 3.14 -13.09
N ASP A 1033 71.39 4.39 -13.27
CA ASP A 1033 72.09 5.41 -14.07
C ASP A 1033 71.31 6.76 -14.11
N ASP A 1034 72.00 7.80 -14.60
CA ASP A 1034 71.78 9.24 -14.37
C ASP A 1034 70.70 9.97 -15.24
N GLU A 1035 70.60 11.28 -14.95
CA GLU A 1035 70.15 12.41 -15.79
C GLU A 1035 68.67 12.92 -15.76
N ASP A 1036 68.52 13.98 -14.95
CA ASP A 1036 67.98 15.33 -15.25
C ASP A 1036 66.68 15.53 -16.07
N GLY A 1037 65.81 16.42 -15.58
CA GLY A 1037 64.49 16.64 -16.17
C GLY A 1037 63.56 17.59 -15.39
N LYS A 1038 64.05 18.76 -14.97
CA LYS A 1038 63.24 19.77 -14.27
C LYS A 1038 62.08 20.30 -15.12
N GLN A 1039 60.86 20.29 -14.58
CA GLN A 1039 59.95 21.44 -14.66
C GLN A 1039 58.99 21.48 -13.48
N LYS A 1040 58.67 22.68 -12.98
CA LYS A 1040 58.08 22.92 -11.65
C LYS A 1040 57.10 24.09 -11.70
N LEU A 1041 55.99 23.99 -10.95
CA LEU A 1041 55.04 25.07 -10.59
C LEU A 1041 54.14 25.60 -11.75
N PRO A 1042 52.97 26.25 -11.48
CA PRO A 1042 52.63 26.98 -10.24
C PRO A 1042 51.25 26.80 -9.57
N SER A 1043 51.26 27.06 -8.26
CA SER A 1043 50.22 27.79 -7.48
C SER A 1043 50.76 29.23 -7.22
N PRO A 1044 50.02 30.22 -6.65
CA PRO A 1044 48.71 30.19 -5.97
C PRO A 1044 47.63 30.98 -6.76
N PRO A 1045 47.09 32.19 -6.44
CA PRO A 1045 47.36 33.16 -5.35
C PRO A 1045 46.31 33.16 -4.20
N LEU A 1046 46.44 34.13 -3.29
CA LEU A 1046 45.56 34.54 -2.18
C LEU A 1046 45.58 36.08 -2.12
N THR A 1047 44.47 36.76 -1.80
CA THR A 1047 44.34 38.15 -1.27
C THR A 1047 42.83 38.41 -0.98
N SER A 1048 42.36 38.62 0.26
CA SER A 1048 42.22 39.91 1.01
C SER A 1048 41.31 40.94 0.31
N THR A 1049 40.31 41.62 0.90
CA THR A 1049 40.09 42.26 2.24
C THR A 1049 38.55 42.41 2.51
N SER A 1050 37.97 42.90 3.62
CA SER A 1050 38.31 43.18 5.04
C SER A 1050 37.04 43.62 5.83
N GLU A 1051 36.93 43.29 7.13
CA GLU A 1051 36.20 44.03 8.22
C GLU A 1051 34.66 44.19 8.11
N GLU A 1052 33.84 44.30 9.18
CA GLU A 1052 33.98 44.52 10.64
C GLU A 1052 33.20 43.40 11.39
N SER A 1053 33.62 42.80 12.52
CA SER A 1053 33.92 43.29 13.87
C SER A 1053 32.70 43.69 14.74
N PHE A 1054 32.26 42.80 15.62
CA PHE A 1054 31.96 43.10 17.04
C PHE A 1054 31.85 41.79 17.84
N ASP A 1055 32.62 41.68 18.91
CA ASP A 1055 32.59 40.59 19.90
C ASP A 1055 32.56 41.21 21.30
N TYR A 1056 32.19 40.41 22.31
CA TYR A 1056 32.37 40.53 23.77
C TYR A 1056 31.12 40.47 24.68
N MET A 1057 31.03 39.31 25.37
CA MET A 1057 30.75 39.13 26.81
C MET A 1057 29.38 39.53 27.41
N ALA A 1058 28.91 38.94 28.53
CA ALA A 1058 29.47 37.89 29.39
C ALA A 1058 28.40 37.09 30.18
N LYS A 1059 28.75 35.82 30.45
CA LYS A 1059 28.59 35.02 31.69
C LYS A 1059 27.58 35.43 32.78
N GLY A 1060 26.92 34.42 33.34
CA GLY A 1060 26.38 34.39 34.71
C GLY A 1060 26.18 32.95 35.20
N GLU A 1061 26.86 32.55 36.28
CA GLU A 1061 26.90 31.17 36.78
C GLU A 1061 25.90 30.90 37.91
N ALA A 1062 25.37 29.66 37.93
CA ALA A 1062 25.14 28.79 39.09
C ALA A 1062 24.47 29.27 40.42
N SER A 1063 23.50 28.44 40.86
CA SER A 1063 23.44 27.75 42.18
C SER A 1063 22.50 28.20 43.32
N VAL A 1064 22.13 27.20 44.15
CA VAL A 1064 21.68 27.20 45.58
C VAL A 1064 20.17 27.26 45.94
N MET A 1065 19.59 26.05 46.13
CA MET A 1065 18.89 25.51 47.34
C MET A 1065 17.56 26.08 47.93
N VAL A 1066 16.57 25.16 48.07
CA VAL A 1066 15.77 24.81 49.29
C VAL A 1066 14.75 25.87 49.82
N LYS A 1067 13.45 25.57 50.05
CA LYS A 1067 12.90 24.69 51.12
C LYS A 1067 11.40 24.35 50.99
N GLU A 1068 10.98 23.39 51.83
CA GLU A 1068 9.64 22.95 52.32
C GLU A 1068 8.51 24.02 52.39
N ASP A 1069 7.20 23.73 52.50
CA ASP A 1069 6.48 22.56 53.06
C ASP A 1069 5.01 22.52 52.54
N GLY A 1070 4.24 21.42 52.73
CA GLY A 1070 2.83 21.42 52.31
C GLY A 1070 2.02 20.11 52.42
N SER A 1071 1.70 19.67 53.64
CA SER A 1071 0.88 18.49 53.92
C SER A 1071 -0.57 18.57 53.39
N GLY A 1072 -1.11 17.47 52.85
CA GLY A 1072 -2.53 17.37 52.46
C GLY A 1072 -2.97 15.93 52.16
N GLY A 1073 -3.13 15.10 53.20
CA GLY A 1073 -3.57 13.71 53.03
C GLY A 1073 -5.07 13.57 52.72
N GLY A 1074 -5.40 12.68 51.78
CA GLY A 1074 -6.77 12.26 51.49
C GLY A 1074 -6.83 10.75 51.31
N TYR A 1075 -7.33 10.04 52.31
CA TYR A 1075 -7.60 8.60 52.21
C TYR A 1075 -8.77 8.38 51.25
N TYR A 1076 -8.58 7.51 50.25
CA TYR A 1076 -9.68 6.85 49.54
C TYR A 1076 -9.59 5.34 49.77
N GLU A 1077 -10.74 4.74 50.10
CA GLU A 1077 -10.84 3.32 50.41
C GLU A 1077 -10.48 2.45 49.20
N ARG A 1078 -9.63 1.44 49.41
CA ARG A 1078 -9.36 0.41 48.41
C ARG A 1078 -10.59 -0.49 48.23
N GLN A 1079 -11.38 -0.24 47.18
CA GLN A 1079 -12.14 -1.32 46.56
C GLN A 1079 -11.22 -2.12 45.64
N SER A 1080 -10.91 -3.35 46.03
CA SER A 1080 -10.17 -4.32 45.21
C SER A 1080 -11.05 -4.77 44.03
N GLY A 1081 -10.97 -4.06 42.92
CA GLY A 1081 -11.58 -4.44 41.64
C GLY A 1081 -10.75 -5.51 40.94
N TYR A 1082 -11.40 -6.59 40.52
CA TYR A 1082 -10.78 -7.74 39.87
C TYR A 1082 -10.25 -7.38 38.47
N PHE A 1083 -8.99 -7.71 38.18
CA PHE A 1083 -8.35 -7.47 36.89
C PHE A 1083 -8.19 -8.78 36.13
N GLU A 1084 -8.76 -8.92 34.93
CA GLU A 1084 -8.57 -10.11 34.11
C GLU A 1084 -8.39 -9.74 32.65
N LEU A 1085 -7.15 -9.56 32.19
CA LEU A 1085 -6.87 -9.03 30.85
C LEU A 1085 -6.87 -10.09 29.73
N THR A 1086 -6.74 -11.38 30.07
CA THR A 1086 -6.30 -12.40 29.09
C THR A 1086 -7.29 -13.53 28.78
N LEU A 1087 -8.24 -13.90 29.65
CA LEU A 1087 -9.12 -15.04 29.36
C LEU A 1087 -10.31 -14.66 28.47
N LEU A 1088 -10.41 -15.30 27.30
CA LEU A 1088 -11.58 -15.38 26.41
C LEU A 1088 -12.27 -14.08 25.94
N CYS A 1089 -11.87 -12.89 26.42
CA CYS A 1089 -12.56 -11.62 26.25
C CYS A 1089 -12.69 -11.15 24.79
N ILE A 1090 -13.67 -11.68 24.06
CA ILE A 1090 -13.97 -11.30 22.67
C ILE A 1090 -14.47 -9.86 22.56
N ALA A 1091 -14.90 -9.25 23.67
CA ALA A 1091 -15.34 -7.87 23.66
C ALA A 1091 -14.20 -6.86 23.40
N LEU A 1092 -14.61 -5.72 22.85
CA LEU A 1092 -13.93 -4.43 22.86
C LEU A 1092 -12.93 -4.18 21.73
N ASP A 1093 -13.50 -3.83 20.58
CA ASP A 1093 -13.31 -2.44 20.15
C ASP A 1093 -14.65 -1.80 19.79
N VAL A 1094 -14.63 -0.47 19.75
CA VAL A 1094 -15.80 0.39 19.87
C VAL A 1094 -15.98 1.14 18.52
N ARG A 1095 -17.16 1.11 17.86
CA ARG A 1095 -17.53 1.60 16.49
C ARG A 1095 -18.78 2.50 16.38
N ILE A 1096 -18.70 3.80 16.01
CA ILE A 1096 -19.85 4.70 15.77
C ILE A 1096 -20.56 4.23 14.51
#